data_AF-A0A6V8N073-F1
#
_entry.id   AF-A0A6V8N073-F1
#
_cell.length_a   1.000
_cell.length_b   1.000
_cell.length_c   1.000
_cell.angle_alpha   90.00
_cell.angle_beta   90.00
_cell.angle_gamma   90.00
#
_symmetry.space_group_name_H-M   'P 1'
#
loop_
_entity.id
_entity.type
_entity.pdbx_description
1 polymer ?
#
loop_
_entity_poly.entity_id
_entity_poly.type
_entity_poly.pdbx_seq_one_letter_code
_entity_poly.pdbx_strand_id
1 'polypeptide(L)'
;MLTKYGGRCFLVLALLVLTLMQLSAGKAQAAPQYNYDCSFCHTMPPMDSGTAKKDPNTGAVPGNHAGHATSAVNSCVTCHGNQVGGYAMGHRNKTIELADGVGYSRKIAAGFVNQTSVPPNPMGTCSTAACHSDGKGTLRATPAWGSAALTVPGGCSSCHSVAPATGNHPTAGTKHANYYGTGVTSCGKCHTDHSVQAKPFSHATSAGHRAIEVKFATGGTFASNQCSNVYCHSNGRGTYTPPTWGGTLTCAGCHGDATSNTLSGNHAKHVNNAAFLGTSYGCVECHSSTVSDNSTISNFTNHVNNAKEVAGSKVGTPVSGTCSTSYCHSDGKGTMKSVTWTGSTALDCKSCHGSDAAPAFASVAGEPNYSNAGADQLRANSHENHVASAADCASCHADTTVNGTSIKAGTFHTNNARDLKAGNGKSFTLVGNSCSAVSCHSGNGIVAGVPDVKWGASLGCNGCHGDAETLTTNAHAKHVALTGKAYACDTCHASTVSGSSSFANKALHGDASVEIAGAQVTTWSGTTTKTCATSCHMSATPTWNNLASGACGTCHTALSNTTGGLIGSAAHAQHFTANYGPKFSSTLATSCSNCHTSSTAATHVNGTLNLAAGMNKIGTCTNCHKQSTNWTTGRVTCESCHSTAGGQLSVIGGITAPDKTLAATKGHGKAGIAQACSACHDNTSAHISGALGDQKRLLGVLVGATNVECDYCHTNPAKVTGAALNVKAHKAAGLGSKCSDCHNAHGTANTMMVNATINGTAVSFTGNNTFANGARTGVCQVCHTTTQYFTKAGQPQAAHVDSTTNCLDCHQHNPATGLAFVPNGGCDACHGYPPAPRQTLSAITFGVQGSWSSARFEDYSGGGGAHIVAGHIKKDAKASEGWANCLPCHKGSDASHARALPIRTHVESVSVEIDPQYRFSNDTLATYTSATLVSGGTNKSGSCFNVSCHFKPTQKWSIER
;
A
#
# COMPACT_ATOMS: atom_id res chain seq x y z
N MET A 1 -76.56 101.95 51.85
CA MET A 1 -77.59 103.01 51.85
C MET A 1 -78.49 102.72 50.64
N LEU A 2 -79.84 102.67 50.66
CA LEU A 2 -80.92 102.94 51.64
C LEU A 2 -82.16 102.10 51.14
N THR A 3 -83.18 101.60 51.87
CA THR A 3 -83.49 101.54 53.33
C THR A 3 -84.52 100.43 53.67
N LYS A 4 -84.32 99.71 54.78
CA LYS A 4 -85.27 99.27 55.84
C LYS A 4 -86.77 98.95 55.55
N TYR A 5 -87.18 97.71 55.94
CA TYR A 5 -88.43 97.25 56.61
C TYR A 5 -89.83 97.69 56.07
N GLY A 6 -90.94 96.94 56.16
CA GLY A 6 -91.31 95.65 56.80
C GLY A 6 -92.84 95.68 57.11
N GLY A 7 -93.60 94.61 57.42
CA GLY A 7 -93.37 93.16 57.49
C GLY A 7 -94.58 92.49 58.21
N ARG A 8 -94.88 91.20 57.93
CA ARG A 8 -96.07 90.42 58.42
C ARG A 8 -97.42 90.96 57.86
N CYS A 9 -98.35 90.19 57.29
CA CYS A 9 -98.77 88.81 57.59
C CYS A 9 -98.95 87.85 56.40
N PHE A 10 -98.65 88.25 55.16
CA PHE A 10 -98.88 87.43 53.94
C PHE A 10 -98.20 86.04 53.91
N LEU A 11 -97.29 85.75 54.85
CA LEU A 11 -96.56 84.49 54.96
C LEU A 11 -97.48 83.26 55.12
N VAL A 12 -98.68 83.41 55.70
CA VAL A 12 -99.62 82.31 55.93
C VAL A 12 -100.07 81.66 54.62
N LEU A 13 -100.28 82.46 53.56
CA LEU A 13 -100.74 81.94 52.26
C LEU A 13 -99.60 81.23 51.50
N ALA A 14 -98.35 81.63 51.72
CA ALA A 14 -97.18 81.00 51.10
C ALA A 14 -96.92 79.59 51.65
N LEU A 15 -97.06 79.37 52.97
CA LEU A 15 -96.80 78.07 53.57
C LEU A 15 -97.74 76.96 53.04
N LEU A 16 -99.02 77.28 52.82
CA LEU A 16 -100.00 76.27 52.40
C LEU A 16 -99.76 75.77 50.95
N VAL A 17 -99.28 76.65 50.06
CA VAL A 17 -98.87 76.26 48.70
C VAL A 17 -97.56 75.47 48.75
N LEU A 18 -96.63 75.84 49.62
CA LEU A 18 -95.34 75.16 49.74
C LEU A 18 -95.47 73.71 50.26
N THR A 19 -96.42 73.45 51.17
CA THR A 19 -96.72 72.07 51.64
C THR A 19 -97.27 71.15 50.54
N LEU A 20 -97.93 71.70 49.52
CA LEU A 20 -98.37 70.94 48.35
C LEU A 20 -97.27 70.72 47.30
N MET A 21 -96.16 71.47 47.37
CA MET A 21 -95.03 71.38 46.43
C MET A 21 -93.87 70.48 46.91
N GLN A 22 -93.96 69.86 48.09
CA GLN A 22 -92.93 68.92 48.60
C GLN A 22 -93.37 67.44 48.60
N LEU A 23 -94.50 67.10 47.98
CA LEU A 23 -95.02 65.73 47.91
C LEU A 23 -94.38 64.86 46.79
N SER A 24 -93.08 65.03 46.54
CA SER A 24 -92.33 64.39 45.45
C SER A 24 -91.50 63.17 45.91
N ALA A 25 -92.18 62.03 46.03
CA ALA A 25 -91.61 60.68 45.81
C ALA A 25 -90.32 60.26 46.57
N GLY A 26 -90.04 60.81 47.74
CA GLY A 26 -88.98 60.30 48.64
C GLY A 26 -89.37 58.96 49.27
N LYS A 27 -89.05 57.83 48.63
CA LYS A 27 -89.22 56.51 49.25
C LYS A 27 -88.24 56.32 50.42
N ALA A 28 -88.73 56.55 51.63
CA ALA A 28 -88.12 56.06 52.86
C ALA A 28 -88.27 54.53 52.97
N GLN A 29 -87.64 53.79 52.05
CA GLN A 29 -87.44 52.36 52.20
C GLN A 29 -86.47 52.16 53.35
N ALA A 30 -86.97 51.67 54.49
CA ALA A 30 -86.14 51.13 55.55
C ALA A 30 -85.25 50.03 54.93
N ALA A 31 -83.96 50.30 54.82
CA ALA A 31 -83.02 49.33 54.27
C ALA A 31 -83.03 48.08 55.17
N PRO A 32 -83.24 46.87 54.63
CA PRO A 32 -83.13 45.67 55.43
C PRO A 32 -81.70 45.60 55.98
N GLN A 33 -81.56 45.49 57.30
CA GLN A 33 -80.28 45.58 58.01
C GLN A 33 -79.28 44.45 57.65
N TYR A 34 -79.72 43.48 56.84
CA TYR A 34 -78.93 42.41 56.27
C TYR A 34 -79.32 42.24 54.80
N ASN A 35 -78.33 42.26 53.89
CA ASN A 35 -78.53 41.81 52.52
C ASN A 35 -78.55 40.28 52.52
N TYR A 36 -79.73 39.70 52.71
CA TYR A 36 -79.91 38.26 52.56
C TYR A 36 -79.74 37.90 51.08
N ASP A 37 -78.63 37.24 50.75
CA ASP A 37 -78.34 36.67 49.44
C ASP A 37 -77.85 35.21 49.61
N CYS A 38 -77.44 34.56 48.52
CA CYS A 38 -76.98 33.16 48.59
C CYS A 38 -75.74 33.02 49.49
N SER A 39 -74.77 33.93 49.33
CA SER A 39 -73.51 34.03 50.09
C SER A 39 -73.72 34.13 51.60
N PHE A 40 -74.83 34.75 52.04
CA PHE A 40 -75.18 34.89 53.45
C PHE A 40 -75.53 33.56 54.14
N CYS A 41 -76.06 32.57 53.41
CA CYS A 41 -76.45 31.26 53.98
C CYS A 41 -75.48 30.12 53.63
N HIS A 42 -74.83 30.18 52.46
CA HIS A 42 -73.86 29.20 51.97
C HIS A 42 -72.82 29.93 51.12
N THR A 43 -71.62 29.38 50.95
CA THR A 43 -70.68 29.92 49.94
C THR A 43 -71.24 29.80 48.52
N MET A 44 -70.68 30.55 47.56
CA MET A 44 -71.04 30.47 46.14
C MET A 44 -69.84 30.04 45.28
N PRO A 45 -69.81 28.80 44.74
CA PRO A 45 -70.77 27.71 44.98
C PRO A 45 -70.69 27.17 46.42
N PRO A 46 -71.69 26.39 46.89
CA PRO A 46 -71.64 25.73 48.18
C PRO A 46 -70.38 24.86 48.33
N MET A 47 -69.66 25.01 49.44
CA MET A 47 -68.54 24.11 49.76
C MET A 47 -69.07 22.69 49.93
N ASP A 48 -68.39 21.73 49.31
CA ASP A 48 -68.71 20.31 49.42
C ASP A 48 -67.98 19.69 50.62
N SER A 49 -68.70 19.01 51.51
CA SER A 49 -68.14 18.50 52.78
C SER A 49 -67.27 17.24 52.67
N GLY A 50 -67.10 16.68 51.46
CA GLY A 50 -66.35 15.45 51.20
C GLY A 50 -66.92 14.19 51.87
N THR A 51 -68.06 14.26 52.55
CA THR A 51 -68.67 13.17 53.31
C THR A 51 -70.20 13.16 53.16
N ALA A 52 -70.86 12.09 53.57
CA ALA A 52 -72.33 12.00 53.59
C ALA A 52 -73.01 12.83 54.70
N LYS A 53 -72.32 13.79 55.33
CA LYS A 53 -72.84 14.67 56.38
C LYS A 53 -72.42 16.12 56.14
N LYS A 54 -73.23 17.08 56.57
CA LYS A 54 -72.83 18.49 56.63
C LYS A 54 -71.66 18.62 57.61
N ASP A 55 -70.62 19.36 57.23
CA ASP A 55 -69.57 19.74 58.18
C ASP A 55 -70.11 20.87 59.07
N PRO A 56 -70.22 20.67 60.40
CA PRO A 56 -70.70 21.69 61.31
C PRO A 56 -69.72 22.87 61.47
N ASN A 57 -68.43 22.68 61.17
CA ASN A 57 -67.39 23.70 61.40
C ASN A 57 -67.28 24.68 60.22
N THR A 58 -67.25 24.17 58.98
CA THR A 58 -67.17 25.00 57.76
C THR A 58 -68.54 25.35 57.17
N GLY A 59 -69.60 24.65 57.59
CA GLY A 59 -70.93 24.76 56.99
C GLY A 59 -71.07 24.08 55.61
N ALA A 60 -70.01 23.41 55.13
CA ALA A 60 -70.00 22.68 53.87
C ALA A 60 -71.05 21.56 53.85
N VAL A 61 -71.67 21.33 52.69
CA VAL A 61 -72.79 20.39 52.50
C VAL A 61 -72.39 19.17 51.67
N PRO A 62 -73.00 18.00 51.85
CA PRO A 62 -72.75 16.86 50.97
C PRO A 62 -73.15 17.13 49.52
N GLY A 63 -72.22 16.95 48.58
CA GLY A 63 -72.45 17.18 47.16
C GLY A 63 -71.17 17.32 46.35
N ASN A 64 -71.31 17.77 45.10
CA ASN A 64 -70.20 18.08 44.18
C ASN A 64 -70.41 19.45 43.50
N HIS A 65 -70.97 20.42 44.23
CA HIS A 65 -71.33 21.74 43.71
C HIS A 65 -70.11 22.53 43.20
N ALA A 66 -68.95 22.42 43.86
CA ALA A 66 -67.71 23.06 43.44
C ALA A 66 -67.15 22.51 42.10
N GLY A 67 -67.56 21.30 41.71
CA GLY A 67 -67.24 20.69 40.42
C GLY A 67 -68.18 21.07 39.28
N HIS A 68 -69.42 21.47 39.59
CA HIS A 68 -70.50 21.64 38.60
C HIS A 68 -71.01 23.09 38.46
N ALA A 69 -70.82 23.93 39.47
CA ALA A 69 -71.23 25.33 39.48
C ALA A 69 -70.02 26.28 39.50
N THR A 70 -70.27 27.56 39.27
CA THR A 70 -69.31 28.65 39.43
C THR A 70 -69.79 29.61 40.54
N SER A 71 -69.03 30.67 40.82
CA SER A 71 -69.47 31.72 41.73
C SER A 71 -70.65 32.56 41.19
N ALA A 72 -71.04 32.39 39.92
CA ALA A 72 -72.19 33.07 39.33
C ALA A 72 -73.49 32.30 39.57
N VAL A 73 -74.51 33.00 40.10
CA VAL A 73 -75.86 32.45 40.40
C VAL A 73 -76.49 31.73 39.19
N ASN A 74 -76.28 32.25 37.98
CA ASN A 74 -76.79 31.65 36.74
C ASN A 74 -76.24 30.23 36.45
N SER A 75 -75.12 29.83 37.05
CA SER A 75 -74.63 28.44 36.93
C SER A 75 -75.50 27.44 37.69
N CYS A 76 -76.15 27.87 38.78
CA CYS A 76 -77.06 27.05 39.57
C CYS A 76 -78.43 26.84 38.90
N VAL A 77 -78.85 27.79 38.05
CA VAL A 77 -80.14 27.77 37.32
C VAL A 77 -80.30 26.50 36.47
N THR A 78 -79.22 26.02 35.85
CA THR A 78 -79.21 24.77 35.06
C THR A 78 -79.67 23.54 35.86
N CYS A 79 -79.39 23.51 37.17
CA CYS A 79 -79.71 22.39 38.05
C CYS A 79 -80.99 22.61 38.87
N HIS A 80 -81.27 23.86 39.26
CA HIS A 80 -82.31 24.22 40.23
C HIS A 80 -83.47 25.05 39.65
N GLY A 81 -83.40 25.45 38.38
CA GLY A 81 -84.42 26.27 37.71
C GLY A 81 -84.20 27.78 37.86
N ASN A 82 -84.91 28.55 37.03
CA ASN A 82 -84.79 30.01 36.92
C ASN A 82 -85.11 30.74 38.24
N GLN A 83 -85.86 30.08 39.14
CA GLN A 83 -86.22 30.54 40.48
C GLN A 83 -85.01 31.01 41.30
N VAL A 84 -83.85 30.36 41.12
CA VAL A 84 -82.62 30.70 41.86
C VAL A 84 -82.05 32.07 41.47
N GLY A 85 -82.32 32.55 40.25
CA GLY A 85 -81.83 33.86 39.78
C GLY A 85 -82.49 35.08 40.45
N GLY A 86 -83.61 34.90 41.16
CA GLY A 86 -84.41 36.01 41.71
C GLY A 86 -84.38 36.18 43.24
N TYR A 87 -83.59 35.37 43.97
CA TYR A 87 -83.54 35.31 45.44
C TYR A 87 -84.89 35.52 46.15
N ALA A 88 -85.88 34.68 45.84
CA ALA A 88 -87.12 34.66 46.60
C ALA A 88 -86.92 33.97 47.96
N MET A 89 -87.40 34.60 49.05
CA MET A 89 -87.43 33.99 50.39
C MET A 89 -88.22 32.66 50.43
N GLY A 90 -89.07 32.41 49.42
CA GLY A 90 -89.80 31.16 49.20
C GLY A 90 -88.92 29.93 48.96
N HIS A 91 -87.64 30.06 48.57
CA HIS A 91 -86.76 28.89 48.39
C HIS A 91 -86.50 28.13 49.72
N ARG A 92 -86.82 28.74 50.86
CA ARG A 92 -86.75 28.10 52.19
C ARG A 92 -87.95 27.17 52.48
N ASN A 93 -88.65 26.68 51.45
CA ASN A 93 -89.85 25.83 51.53
C ASN A 93 -89.64 24.40 52.09
N LYS A 94 -88.42 24.08 52.54
CA LYS A 94 -88.00 22.76 53.05
C LYS A 94 -87.84 21.66 51.99
N THR A 95 -87.67 22.00 50.72
CA THR A 95 -87.32 21.03 49.67
C THR A 95 -86.15 21.50 48.82
N ILE A 96 -85.34 20.56 48.30
CA ILE A 96 -84.33 20.87 47.29
C ILE A 96 -85.00 20.76 45.92
N GLU A 97 -85.39 21.90 45.36
CA GLU A 97 -85.93 21.97 44.01
C GLU A 97 -84.82 21.69 42.98
N LEU A 98 -85.17 20.94 41.93
CA LEU A 98 -84.30 20.61 40.81
C LEU A 98 -85.09 20.75 39.52
N ALA A 99 -84.47 21.36 38.51
CA ALA A 99 -85.06 21.57 37.20
C ALA A 99 -85.46 20.24 36.54
N ASP A 100 -86.56 20.25 35.80
CA ASP A 100 -86.99 19.07 35.07
C ASP A 100 -86.07 18.79 33.87
N GLY A 101 -85.89 17.52 33.55
CA GLY A 101 -84.82 17.04 32.66
C GLY A 101 -83.48 16.74 33.34
N VAL A 102 -83.22 17.23 34.57
CA VAL A 102 -82.01 16.89 35.33
C VAL A 102 -82.03 15.44 35.88
N GLY A 103 -83.22 14.82 35.97
CA GLY A 103 -83.32 13.36 36.12
C GLY A 103 -82.80 12.77 37.43
N TYR A 104 -82.74 13.56 38.50
CA TYR A 104 -82.17 13.12 39.77
C TYR A 104 -83.02 12.03 40.45
N SER A 105 -82.45 10.83 40.60
CA SER A 105 -83.16 9.61 41.04
C SER A 105 -83.64 9.60 42.50
N ARG A 106 -83.32 10.63 43.28
CA ARG A 106 -83.77 10.77 44.68
C ARG A 106 -84.28 12.19 45.00
N LYS A 107 -85.19 12.76 44.19
CA LYS A 107 -85.94 14.00 44.54
C LYS A 107 -86.60 13.80 45.94
N ILE A 108 -86.10 14.49 46.97
CA ILE A 108 -86.60 14.35 48.36
C ILE A 108 -87.63 15.44 48.65
N ALA A 109 -88.88 15.05 48.90
CA ALA A 109 -89.95 15.96 49.34
C ALA A 109 -89.91 16.20 50.87
N ALA A 110 -88.72 16.40 51.46
CA ALA A 110 -88.55 16.52 52.91
C ALA A 110 -87.48 17.53 53.31
N GLY A 111 -87.80 18.26 54.39
CA GLY A 111 -86.88 18.95 55.32
C GLY A 111 -85.69 19.72 54.73
N PHE A 112 -85.71 21.04 54.87
CA PHE A 112 -84.46 21.84 54.86
C PHE A 112 -83.50 21.23 55.88
N VAL A 113 -82.38 20.69 55.40
CA VAL A 113 -81.37 20.04 56.25
C VAL A 113 -80.70 21.08 57.14
N ASN A 114 -81.21 21.22 58.37
CA ASN A 114 -80.61 22.08 59.37
C ASN A 114 -79.26 21.48 59.83
N GLN A 115 -78.57 22.18 60.74
CA GLN A 115 -77.21 21.85 61.17
C GLN A 115 -77.02 20.45 61.79
N THR A 116 -78.07 19.71 62.13
CA THR A 116 -77.98 18.35 62.70
C THR A 116 -78.61 17.24 61.84
N SER A 117 -79.12 17.56 60.65
CA SER A 117 -79.83 16.60 59.79
C SER A 117 -78.86 15.75 58.95
N VAL A 118 -79.01 14.41 58.98
CA VAL A 118 -78.23 13.48 58.13
C VAL A 118 -78.96 13.28 56.80
N PRO A 119 -78.40 13.67 55.64
CA PRO A 119 -79.01 13.41 54.34
C PRO A 119 -78.93 11.92 53.95
N PRO A 120 -79.80 11.43 53.06
CA PRO A 120 -79.87 10.00 52.73
C PRO A 120 -78.64 9.53 51.96
N ASN A 121 -77.95 8.53 52.52
CA ASN A 121 -76.83 7.84 51.89
C ASN A 121 -77.34 6.60 51.11
N PRO A 122 -77.05 6.44 49.80
CA PRO A 122 -76.38 7.37 48.89
C PRO A 122 -77.32 8.44 48.31
N MET A 123 -76.77 9.61 48.01
CA MET A 123 -77.49 10.79 47.51
C MET A 123 -77.77 10.71 45.99
N GLY A 124 -78.67 9.81 45.60
CA GLY A 124 -79.23 9.72 44.25
C GLY A 124 -78.19 9.57 43.13
N THR A 125 -78.62 9.85 41.90
CA THR A 125 -77.83 9.83 40.65
C THR A 125 -78.49 10.78 39.65
N CYS A 126 -77.72 11.38 38.73
CA CYS A 126 -78.22 12.25 37.65
C CYS A 126 -78.18 11.54 36.28
N SER A 127 -78.39 10.22 36.28
CA SER A 127 -78.12 9.31 35.15
C SER A 127 -79.04 9.45 33.93
N THR A 128 -79.96 10.42 33.92
CA THR A 128 -80.72 10.80 32.71
C THR A 128 -80.56 12.27 32.31
N ALA A 129 -79.63 13.02 32.92
CA ALA A 129 -79.30 14.37 32.49
C ALA A 129 -78.45 14.36 31.20
N ALA A 130 -78.79 15.20 30.22
CA ALA A 130 -78.11 15.23 28.92
C ALA A 130 -76.58 15.49 29.00
N CYS A 131 -76.13 16.24 30.03
CA CYS A 131 -74.71 16.51 30.30
C CYS A 131 -73.92 15.27 30.76
N HIS A 132 -74.60 14.18 31.12
CA HIS A 132 -74.00 12.88 31.45
C HIS A 132 -74.26 11.89 30.32
N SER A 133 -73.81 12.23 29.11
CA SER A 133 -73.90 11.39 27.91
C SER A 133 -72.51 11.05 27.34
N ASP A 134 -72.46 10.08 26.42
CA ASP A 134 -71.21 9.59 25.80
C ASP A 134 -70.63 10.51 24.69
N GLY A 135 -71.29 11.65 24.43
CA GLY A 135 -71.01 12.54 23.30
C GLY A 135 -71.75 12.18 22.00
N LYS A 136 -72.54 11.09 21.98
CA LYS A 136 -73.37 10.66 20.83
C LYS A 136 -74.87 10.68 21.16
N GLY A 137 -75.25 11.28 22.28
CA GLY A 137 -76.62 11.27 22.81
C GLY A 137 -76.98 10.07 23.67
N THR A 138 -76.07 9.11 23.92
CA THR A 138 -76.34 7.98 24.82
C THR A 138 -76.07 8.38 26.26
N LEU A 139 -77.10 8.36 27.10
CA LEU A 139 -76.98 8.68 28.53
C LEU A 139 -76.15 7.64 29.29
N ARG A 140 -75.43 8.07 30.33
CA ARG A 140 -74.50 7.25 31.12
C ARG A 140 -74.91 7.18 32.59
N ALA A 141 -74.64 6.04 33.23
CA ALA A 141 -74.81 5.87 34.66
C ALA A 141 -73.82 6.77 35.41
N THR A 142 -74.33 7.77 36.14
CA THR A 142 -73.49 8.65 36.97
C THR A 142 -73.13 7.98 38.28
N PRO A 143 -71.99 8.35 38.90
CA PRO A 143 -71.80 8.19 40.34
C PRO A 143 -72.92 8.83 41.16
N ALA A 144 -72.95 8.54 42.46
CA ALA A 144 -73.86 9.21 43.38
C ALA A 144 -73.44 10.68 43.62
N TRP A 145 -74.39 11.58 43.89
CA TRP A 145 -74.05 12.96 44.22
C TRP A 145 -73.21 12.99 45.51
N GLY A 146 -72.14 13.79 45.53
CA GLY A 146 -71.17 13.79 46.64
C GLY A 146 -70.22 12.60 46.69
N SER A 147 -70.16 11.74 45.66
CA SER A 147 -68.99 10.86 45.48
C SER A 147 -67.74 11.69 45.17
N ALA A 148 -66.54 11.13 45.41
CA ALA A 148 -65.30 11.73 44.92
C ALA A 148 -65.39 12.06 43.41
N ALA A 149 -64.80 13.20 43.02
CA ALA A 149 -64.80 13.67 41.63
C ALA A 149 -63.99 12.75 40.71
N LEU A 150 -64.40 12.65 39.44
CA LEU A 150 -63.66 11.91 38.42
C LEU A 150 -62.28 12.54 38.18
N THR A 151 -61.24 11.71 38.16
CA THR A 151 -59.85 12.13 37.93
C THR A 151 -59.32 11.68 36.58
N VAL A 152 -58.42 12.46 35.98
CA VAL A 152 -57.68 12.06 34.78
C VAL A 152 -56.53 11.12 35.19
N PRO A 153 -56.24 10.04 34.42
CA PRO A 153 -56.90 9.62 33.19
C PRO A 153 -58.10 8.67 33.39
N GLY A 154 -58.28 8.07 34.57
CA GLY A 154 -59.20 6.95 34.78
C GLY A 154 -60.69 7.26 34.52
N GLY A 155 -61.14 8.46 34.91
CA GLY A 155 -62.55 8.87 34.83
C GLY A 155 -63.08 9.15 33.42
N CYS A 156 -62.23 9.24 32.40
CA CYS A 156 -62.67 9.53 31.03
C CYS A 156 -63.57 8.41 30.45
N SER A 157 -63.35 7.18 30.89
CA SER A 157 -64.11 5.98 30.46
C SER A 157 -65.55 5.94 30.99
N SER A 158 -65.86 6.72 32.05
CA SER A 158 -67.23 6.85 32.58
C SER A 158 -68.19 7.50 31.58
N CYS A 159 -67.66 8.36 30.69
CA CYS A 159 -68.43 8.98 29.60
C CYS A 159 -68.12 8.32 28.25
N HIS A 160 -66.85 8.29 27.84
CA HIS A 160 -66.48 7.94 26.47
C HIS A 160 -65.98 6.50 26.32
N SER A 161 -66.47 5.82 25.28
CA SER A 161 -65.79 4.65 24.72
C SER A 161 -64.63 5.16 23.85
N VAL A 162 -63.41 4.63 24.06
CA VAL A 162 -62.13 5.20 23.56
C VAL A 162 -62.12 5.56 22.07
N ALA A 163 -62.79 4.77 21.22
CA ALA A 163 -63.10 5.14 19.84
C ALA A 163 -64.53 4.71 19.49
N PRO A 164 -65.24 5.43 18.60
CA PRO A 164 -66.41 4.90 17.91
C PRO A 164 -66.01 3.70 17.03
N ALA A 165 -66.81 2.63 17.05
CA ALA A 165 -66.64 1.47 16.15
C ALA A 165 -67.10 1.77 14.71
N THR A 166 -66.78 2.95 14.18
CA THR A 166 -66.98 3.29 12.77
C THR A 166 -65.65 3.10 12.04
N GLY A 167 -65.69 2.60 10.79
CA GLY A 167 -64.49 2.43 9.94
C GLY A 167 -63.75 3.74 9.62
N ASN A 168 -64.31 4.87 10.04
CA ASN A 168 -63.80 6.23 9.87
C ASN A 168 -62.89 6.69 11.03
N HIS A 169 -62.73 5.90 12.10
CA HIS A 169 -61.77 6.17 13.19
C HIS A 169 -60.58 5.20 13.15
N PRO A 170 -59.46 5.49 13.86
CA PRO A 170 -58.30 4.61 13.96
C PRO A 170 -58.61 3.26 14.66
N THR A 171 -59.18 2.32 13.91
CA THR A 171 -59.40 0.92 14.30
C THR A 171 -58.34 0.00 13.70
N ALA A 172 -58.05 -1.13 14.34
CA ALA A 172 -56.95 -2.01 13.94
C ALA A 172 -57.02 -2.43 12.45
N GLY A 173 -55.91 -2.28 11.73
CA GLY A 173 -55.84 -2.52 10.28
C GLY A 173 -56.09 -1.28 9.41
N THR A 174 -56.68 -0.20 9.94
CA THR A 174 -56.82 1.07 9.19
C THR A 174 -55.49 1.81 9.09
N LYS A 175 -55.27 2.57 8.00
CA LYS A 175 -54.00 3.30 7.77
C LYS A 175 -53.69 4.30 8.88
N HIS A 176 -54.69 5.02 9.40
CA HIS A 176 -54.51 5.94 10.54
C HIS A 176 -54.18 5.19 11.85
N ALA A 177 -54.75 4.01 12.09
CA ALA A 177 -54.36 3.19 13.25
C ALA A 177 -52.93 2.67 13.17
N ASN A 178 -52.47 2.28 11.98
CA ASN A 178 -51.11 1.78 11.78
C ASN A 178 -50.03 2.84 12.01
N TYR A 179 -50.36 4.14 11.84
CA TYR A 179 -49.41 5.25 12.03
C TYR A 179 -49.57 6.01 13.35
N TYR A 180 -50.81 6.31 13.78
CA TYR A 180 -51.08 7.04 15.02
C TYR A 180 -51.43 6.14 16.22
N GLY A 181 -51.68 4.85 15.99
CA GLY A 181 -52.16 3.90 16.99
C GLY A 181 -53.70 3.89 17.14
N THR A 182 -54.21 2.92 17.90
CA THR A 182 -55.63 2.79 18.26
C THR A 182 -55.98 3.36 19.64
N GLY A 183 -54.98 3.83 20.40
CA GLY A 183 -55.15 4.39 21.74
C GLY A 183 -55.54 5.88 21.74
N VAL A 184 -55.94 6.41 22.90
CA VAL A 184 -56.43 7.80 23.08
C VAL A 184 -55.52 8.90 22.51
N THR A 185 -54.21 8.65 22.42
CA THR A 185 -53.21 9.56 21.84
C THR A 185 -53.32 9.73 20.32
N SER A 186 -54.00 8.82 19.62
CA SER A 186 -54.29 8.95 18.18
C SER A 186 -55.46 9.90 17.94
N CYS A 187 -56.48 9.88 18.80
CA CYS A 187 -57.60 10.82 18.75
C CYS A 187 -57.10 12.28 18.82
N GLY A 188 -56.10 12.55 19.65
CA GLY A 188 -55.44 13.86 19.78
C GLY A 188 -54.66 14.35 18.54
N LYS A 189 -54.63 13.58 17.44
CA LYS A 189 -54.06 14.00 16.15
C LYS A 189 -55.10 14.65 15.23
N CYS A 190 -56.39 14.39 15.48
CA CYS A 190 -57.51 14.89 14.69
C CYS A 190 -58.58 15.61 15.54
N HIS A 191 -58.51 15.52 16.87
CA HIS A 191 -59.44 16.16 17.81
C HIS A 191 -58.67 16.88 18.92
N THR A 192 -59.34 17.84 19.58
CA THR A 192 -58.78 18.54 20.74
C THR A 192 -58.61 17.60 21.93
N ASP A 193 -57.41 17.54 22.50
CA ASP A 193 -57.16 16.85 23.76
C ASP A 193 -57.76 17.65 24.93
N HIS A 194 -58.69 17.02 25.66
CA HIS A 194 -59.32 17.59 26.85
C HIS A 194 -58.67 17.13 28.16
N SER A 195 -57.81 16.12 28.15
CA SER A 195 -57.14 15.61 29.37
C SER A 195 -56.14 16.59 29.97
N VAL A 196 -55.50 17.41 29.12
CA VAL A 196 -54.48 18.42 29.48
C VAL A 196 -55.05 19.78 29.88
N GLN A 197 -56.38 19.95 29.94
CA GLN A 197 -57.02 21.22 30.22
C GLN A 197 -57.19 21.46 31.72
N ALA A 198 -57.12 22.71 32.19
CA ALA A 198 -57.18 23.04 33.62
C ALA A 198 -58.49 22.62 34.33
N LYS A 199 -59.55 22.32 33.57
CA LYS A 199 -60.74 21.58 34.03
C LYS A 199 -61.11 20.51 32.99
N PRO A 200 -60.54 19.29 33.06
CA PRO A 200 -60.63 18.33 31.95
C PRO A 200 -62.06 17.98 31.52
N PHE A 201 -62.96 17.81 32.50
CA PHE A 201 -64.36 17.44 32.28
C PHE A 201 -65.28 18.63 31.92
N SER A 202 -64.76 19.86 31.82
CA SER A 202 -65.58 21.05 31.50
C SER A 202 -66.24 21.01 30.11
N HIS A 203 -65.71 20.19 29.19
CA HIS A 203 -66.36 19.97 27.90
C HIS A 203 -67.71 19.23 28.00
N ALA A 204 -67.94 18.47 29.08
CA ALA A 204 -69.19 17.76 29.33
C ALA A 204 -70.31 18.64 29.92
N THR A 205 -69.99 19.83 30.45
CA THR A 205 -71.01 20.75 31.00
C THR A 205 -71.69 21.61 29.92
N SER A 206 -71.46 21.32 28.63
CA SER A 206 -72.07 22.03 27.51
C SER A 206 -73.40 21.37 27.10
N ALA A 207 -74.53 21.93 27.53
CA ALA A 207 -75.84 21.48 27.10
C ALA A 207 -76.04 21.71 25.58
N GLY A 208 -76.61 20.73 24.87
CA GLY A 208 -77.06 20.90 23.48
C GLY A 208 -76.18 20.32 22.38
N HIS A 209 -75.67 19.09 22.53
CA HIS A 209 -75.06 18.29 21.44
C HIS A 209 -73.92 18.99 20.67
N ARG A 210 -72.80 19.29 21.34
CA ARG A 210 -71.59 19.83 20.68
C ARG A 210 -71.12 18.90 19.55
N ALA A 211 -70.99 19.43 18.35
CA ALA A 211 -70.40 18.72 17.21
C ALA A 211 -68.91 18.37 17.47
N ILE A 212 -68.49 17.18 17.03
CA ILE A 212 -67.10 16.71 17.16
C ILE A 212 -66.25 17.44 16.12
N GLU A 213 -65.42 18.36 16.58
CA GLU A 213 -64.51 19.16 15.76
C GLU A 213 -63.33 18.31 15.25
N VAL A 214 -63.07 18.33 13.94
CA VAL A 214 -61.87 17.75 13.34
C VAL A 214 -60.85 18.87 13.11
N LYS A 215 -59.69 18.77 13.77
CA LYS A 215 -58.63 19.78 13.75
C LYS A 215 -57.26 19.13 13.55
N PHE A 216 -56.56 19.56 12.51
CA PHE A 216 -55.21 19.07 12.19
C PHE A 216 -54.14 20.01 12.76
N ALA A 217 -53.15 19.44 13.45
CA ALA A 217 -52.10 20.22 14.13
C ALA A 217 -51.12 20.93 13.16
N THR A 218 -51.03 20.48 11.91
CA THR A 218 -50.05 20.93 10.91
C THR A 218 -50.71 21.59 9.68
N GLY A 219 -51.96 22.05 9.81
CA GLY A 219 -52.75 22.55 8.68
C GLY A 219 -53.47 21.46 7.86
N GLY A 220 -54.17 21.89 6.82
CA GLY A 220 -55.14 21.09 6.07
C GLY A 220 -56.59 21.36 6.50
N THR A 221 -57.55 20.89 5.71
CA THR A 221 -58.99 21.03 6.01
C THR A 221 -59.75 19.71 5.82
N PHE A 222 -60.84 19.54 6.57
CA PHE A 222 -61.79 18.45 6.43
C PHE A 222 -63.19 19.03 6.16
N ALA A 223 -63.78 18.69 5.02
CA ALA A 223 -65.12 19.13 4.62
C ALA A 223 -65.76 18.06 3.73
N SER A 224 -67.08 17.87 3.84
CA SER A 224 -67.85 16.94 2.99
C SER A 224 -67.21 15.55 2.84
N ASN A 225 -66.71 14.99 3.95
CA ASN A 225 -66.00 13.70 4.02
C ASN A 225 -64.75 13.59 3.12
N GLN A 226 -64.06 14.70 2.86
CA GLN A 226 -62.78 14.76 2.14
C GLN A 226 -61.74 15.56 2.93
N CYS A 227 -60.47 15.17 2.78
CA CYS A 227 -59.33 15.95 3.28
C CYS A 227 -58.66 16.75 2.15
N SER A 228 -58.13 17.93 2.46
CA SER A 228 -57.30 18.70 1.52
C SER A 228 -56.10 19.34 2.21
N ASN A 229 -55.02 19.59 1.45
CA ASN A 229 -53.79 20.25 1.90
C ASN A 229 -53.11 19.58 3.11
N VAL A 230 -53.14 18.25 3.18
CA VAL A 230 -52.46 17.42 4.20
C VAL A 230 -51.27 16.72 3.56
N TYR A 231 -50.08 16.81 4.15
CA TYR A 231 -48.84 16.23 3.60
C TYR A 231 -48.96 14.73 3.28
N CYS A 232 -49.56 13.94 4.18
CA CYS A 232 -49.81 12.50 4.01
C CYS A 232 -50.77 12.14 2.85
N HIS A 233 -51.34 13.15 2.18
CA HIS A 233 -52.22 13.04 1.01
C HIS A 233 -51.61 13.78 -0.18
N SER A 234 -50.29 13.67 -0.32
CA SER A 234 -49.52 14.22 -1.43
C SER A 234 -48.59 13.18 -2.03
N ASN A 235 -48.02 13.49 -3.21
CA ASN A 235 -46.97 12.71 -3.85
C ASN A 235 -45.58 12.80 -3.16
N GLY A 236 -45.50 13.30 -1.92
CA GLY A 236 -44.24 13.59 -1.23
C GLY A 236 -43.42 14.73 -1.86
N ARG A 237 -44.01 15.49 -2.80
CA ARG A 237 -43.40 16.62 -3.51
C ARG A 237 -44.29 17.88 -3.54
N GLY A 238 -45.36 17.90 -2.75
CA GLY A 238 -46.31 19.03 -2.66
C GLY A 238 -47.45 19.03 -3.68
N THR A 239 -47.60 17.99 -4.51
CA THR A 239 -48.82 17.78 -5.30
C THR A 239 -49.81 16.98 -4.46
N TYR A 240 -50.94 17.58 -4.08
CA TYR A 240 -51.94 16.95 -3.22
C TYR A 240 -53.01 16.23 -4.05
N THR A 241 -53.38 15.02 -3.61
CA THR A 241 -54.51 14.25 -4.15
C THR A 241 -55.58 14.18 -3.06
N PRO A 242 -56.73 14.89 -3.17
CA PRO A 242 -57.76 14.86 -2.14
C PRO A 242 -58.37 13.46 -1.99
N PRO A 243 -58.26 12.79 -0.82
CA PRO A 243 -58.87 11.49 -0.62
C PRO A 243 -60.24 11.63 0.04
N THR A 244 -61.18 10.78 -0.37
CA THR A 244 -62.40 10.52 0.38
C THR A 244 -62.07 9.82 1.69
N TRP A 245 -62.54 10.35 2.81
CA TRP A 245 -62.32 9.76 4.13
C TRP A 245 -63.02 8.40 4.25
N GLY A 246 -62.28 7.37 4.67
CA GLY A 246 -62.73 5.97 4.62
C GLY A 246 -62.52 5.28 3.25
N GLY A 247 -62.00 5.99 2.24
CA GLY A 247 -61.65 5.42 0.94
C GLY A 247 -60.36 4.59 0.96
N THR A 248 -60.19 3.76 -0.07
CA THR A 248 -58.95 2.98 -0.32
C THR A 248 -58.08 3.70 -1.35
N LEU A 249 -56.76 3.67 -1.17
CA LEU A 249 -55.78 4.30 -2.06
C LEU A 249 -54.59 3.37 -2.30
N THR A 250 -54.12 3.29 -3.54
CA THR A 250 -52.90 2.57 -3.96
C THR A 250 -51.74 3.55 -4.15
N CYS A 251 -50.51 3.05 -4.30
CA CYS A 251 -49.31 3.86 -4.55
C CYS A 251 -49.50 4.85 -5.73
N ALA A 252 -50.15 4.39 -6.80
CA ALA A 252 -50.49 5.19 -7.97
C ALA A 252 -51.28 6.45 -7.63
N GLY A 253 -52.22 6.36 -6.68
CA GLY A 253 -53.08 7.47 -6.25
C GLY A 253 -52.34 8.59 -5.50
N CYS A 254 -51.14 8.31 -4.98
CA CYS A 254 -50.27 9.34 -4.41
C CYS A 254 -49.16 9.75 -5.38
N HIS A 255 -48.34 8.82 -5.87
CA HIS A 255 -47.05 9.14 -6.51
C HIS A 255 -46.71 8.31 -7.75
N GLY A 256 -47.68 7.63 -8.36
CA GLY A 256 -47.42 6.71 -9.48
C GLY A 256 -46.85 5.36 -9.03
N ASP A 257 -46.70 4.44 -9.99
CA ASP A 257 -46.17 3.09 -9.80
C ASP A 257 -45.26 2.67 -10.97
N ALA A 258 -44.80 1.42 -10.96
CA ALA A 258 -43.89 0.89 -11.99
C ALA A 258 -44.50 0.86 -13.41
N THR A 259 -45.83 0.78 -13.53
CA THR A 259 -46.56 0.77 -14.80
C THR A 259 -46.95 2.17 -15.27
N SER A 260 -47.26 3.09 -14.35
CA SER A 260 -47.77 4.43 -14.69
C SER A 260 -46.73 5.34 -15.36
N ASN A 261 -45.43 5.05 -15.19
CA ASN A 261 -44.30 5.82 -15.71
C ASN A 261 -44.27 7.31 -15.27
N THR A 262 -45.05 7.68 -14.24
CA THR A 262 -45.14 9.05 -13.69
C THR A 262 -44.18 9.28 -12.50
N LEU A 263 -43.40 8.27 -12.12
CA LEU A 263 -42.39 8.33 -11.06
C LEU A 263 -41.23 9.30 -11.43
N SER A 264 -40.68 10.00 -10.44
CA SER A 264 -39.75 11.12 -10.69
C SER A 264 -38.30 10.71 -10.94
N GLY A 265 -37.66 11.28 -11.96
CA GLY A 265 -36.26 10.98 -12.29
C GLY A 265 -36.12 9.59 -12.91
N ASN A 266 -34.96 8.94 -12.73
CA ASN A 266 -34.65 7.68 -13.41
C ASN A 266 -35.34 6.41 -12.88
N HIS A 267 -36.49 6.51 -12.21
CA HIS A 267 -37.29 5.34 -11.79
C HIS A 267 -37.61 4.43 -12.98
N ALA A 268 -38.13 5.00 -14.07
CA ALA A 268 -38.49 4.27 -15.29
C ALA A 268 -37.37 3.35 -15.80
N LYS A 269 -36.12 3.83 -15.74
CA LYS A 269 -34.92 3.10 -16.19
C LYS A 269 -34.60 1.85 -15.36
N HIS A 270 -35.22 1.68 -14.20
CA HIS A 270 -34.99 0.56 -13.27
C HIS A 270 -36.24 -0.30 -13.07
N VAL A 271 -37.42 0.30 -12.93
CA VAL A 271 -38.67 -0.42 -12.60
C VAL A 271 -39.48 -0.86 -13.83
N ASN A 272 -39.14 -0.34 -15.02
CA ASN A 272 -39.87 -0.62 -16.26
C ASN A 272 -38.92 -0.58 -17.48
N ASN A 273 -37.89 -1.44 -17.47
CA ASN A 273 -36.80 -1.39 -18.45
C ASN A 273 -36.15 -2.76 -18.75
N ALA A 274 -36.91 -3.85 -18.65
CA ALA A 274 -36.40 -5.22 -18.80
C ALA A 274 -35.74 -5.51 -20.17
N ALA A 275 -36.08 -4.76 -21.22
CA ALA A 275 -35.43 -4.87 -22.54
C ALA A 275 -34.00 -4.29 -22.57
N PHE A 276 -33.61 -3.48 -21.58
CA PHE A 276 -32.26 -2.96 -21.44
C PHE A 276 -31.49 -3.63 -20.30
N LEU A 277 -32.13 -3.86 -19.15
CA LEU A 277 -31.49 -4.43 -17.96
C LEU A 277 -31.54 -5.96 -17.89
N GLY A 278 -32.24 -6.62 -18.81
CA GLY A 278 -32.61 -8.04 -18.70
C GLY A 278 -33.77 -8.30 -17.73
N THR A 279 -34.02 -7.41 -16.77
CA THR A 279 -35.11 -7.48 -15.78
C THR A 279 -35.63 -6.10 -15.38
N SER A 280 -36.75 -6.03 -14.66
CA SER A 280 -37.24 -4.81 -14.01
C SER A 280 -37.22 -4.99 -12.49
N TYR A 281 -36.70 -4.01 -11.75
CA TYR A 281 -36.54 -4.08 -10.30
C TYR A 281 -37.78 -3.61 -9.54
N GLY A 282 -38.05 -4.27 -8.42
CA GLY A 282 -39.13 -3.89 -7.51
C GLY A 282 -38.77 -2.72 -6.59
N CYS A 283 -39.78 -2.05 -6.03
CA CYS A 283 -39.63 -0.92 -5.12
C CYS A 283 -38.77 -1.28 -3.89
N VAL A 284 -38.90 -2.51 -3.38
CA VAL A 284 -38.14 -3.06 -2.24
C VAL A 284 -36.63 -3.14 -2.49
N GLU A 285 -36.17 -3.24 -3.74
CA GLU A 285 -34.73 -3.28 -4.07
C GLU A 285 -34.01 -1.95 -3.80
N CYS A 286 -34.78 -0.86 -3.71
CA CYS A 286 -34.31 0.52 -3.46
C CYS A 286 -34.87 1.14 -2.17
N HIS A 287 -35.98 0.63 -1.64
CA HIS A 287 -36.72 1.20 -0.51
C HIS A 287 -37.07 0.17 0.59
N SER A 288 -36.20 -0.82 0.83
CA SER A 288 -36.45 -1.94 1.77
C SER A 288 -36.69 -1.50 3.22
N SER A 289 -36.25 -0.30 3.59
CA SER A 289 -36.52 0.34 4.87
C SER A 289 -37.95 0.88 5.03
N THR A 290 -38.74 0.88 3.95
CA THR A 290 -40.04 1.56 3.86
C THR A 290 -41.14 0.66 3.27
N VAL A 291 -40.81 -0.22 2.31
CA VAL A 291 -41.73 -1.20 1.70
C VAL A 291 -41.19 -2.64 1.80
N SER A 292 -42.08 -3.64 1.82
CA SER A 292 -41.72 -5.06 1.73
C SER A 292 -41.78 -5.62 0.30
N ASP A 293 -42.51 -4.94 -0.60
CA ASP A 293 -42.74 -5.34 -1.98
C ASP A 293 -43.14 -4.10 -2.82
N ASN A 294 -43.71 -4.28 -4.01
CA ASN A 294 -44.11 -3.18 -4.89
C ASN A 294 -45.40 -2.43 -4.46
N SER A 295 -46.11 -2.95 -3.46
CA SER A 295 -47.46 -2.51 -3.07
C SER A 295 -47.66 -2.34 -1.55
N THR A 296 -46.86 -2.99 -0.71
CA THR A 296 -47.00 -2.98 0.75
C THR A 296 -45.96 -2.08 1.42
N ILE A 297 -46.43 -1.05 2.11
CA ILE A 297 -45.63 -0.25 3.04
C ILE A 297 -45.41 -1.07 4.32
N SER A 298 -44.15 -1.37 4.64
CA SER A 298 -43.74 -2.12 5.83
C SER A 298 -43.43 -1.18 7.01
N ASN A 299 -42.95 0.04 6.74
CA ASN A 299 -42.66 1.06 7.74
C ASN A 299 -43.32 2.39 7.39
N PHE A 300 -44.49 2.62 7.99
CA PHE A 300 -45.27 3.85 7.80
C PHE A 300 -44.53 5.10 8.32
N THR A 301 -43.69 4.98 9.35
CA THR A 301 -42.94 6.10 9.91
C THR A 301 -41.94 6.66 8.90
N ASN A 302 -41.22 5.80 8.19
CA ASN A 302 -40.33 6.22 7.12
C ASN A 302 -41.12 6.82 5.94
N HIS A 303 -42.21 6.17 5.52
CA HIS A 303 -43.00 6.61 4.35
C HIS A 303 -43.55 8.05 4.45
N VAL A 304 -43.71 8.63 5.65
CA VAL A 304 -44.30 9.97 5.85
C VAL A 304 -43.42 10.95 6.62
N ASN A 305 -42.11 10.70 6.74
CA ASN A 305 -41.19 11.56 7.51
C ASN A 305 -40.68 12.81 6.78
N ASN A 306 -41.03 13.02 5.49
CA ASN A 306 -40.52 14.05 4.56
C ASN A 306 -39.12 13.81 3.97
N ALA A 307 -38.44 12.73 4.33
CA ALA A 307 -37.22 12.25 3.68
C ALA A 307 -37.56 11.27 2.53
N LYS A 308 -36.52 10.64 1.97
CA LYS A 308 -36.61 9.66 0.88
C LYS A 308 -35.58 8.57 1.14
N GLU A 309 -35.95 7.55 1.91
CA GLU A 309 -35.03 6.48 2.28
C GLU A 309 -34.68 5.68 1.03
N VAL A 310 -33.40 5.66 0.68
CA VAL A 310 -32.87 4.76 -0.35
C VAL A 310 -31.98 3.74 0.35
N ALA A 311 -32.48 2.52 0.47
CA ALA A 311 -31.85 1.40 1.17
C ALA A 311 -32.26 0.09 0.49
N GLY A 312 -31.29 -0.77 0.23
CA GLY A 312 -31.50 -2.04 -0.47
C GLY A 312 -30.21 -2.60 -1.06
N SER A 313 -30.21 -3.89 -1.40
CA SER A 313 -29.02 -4.60 -1.89
C SER A 313 -28.58 -4.15 -3.29
N LYS A 314 -29.45 -3.47 -4.05
CA LYS A 314 -29.19 -3.01 -5.42
C LYS A 314 -28.78 -1.54 -5.53
N VAL A 315 -28.87 -0.75 -4.46
CA VAL A 315 -28.53 0.69 -4.46
C VAL A 315 -27.15 1.02 -3.87
N GLY A 316 -26.57 0.10 -3.08
CA GLY A 316 -25.30 0.32 -2.38
C GLY A 316 -25.42 1.38 -1.27
N THR A 317 -24.37 2.16 -1.08
CA THR A 317 -24.33 3.36 -0.23
C THR A 317 -24.46 4.60 -1.12
N PRO A 318 -25.67 5.16 -1.31
CA PRO A 318 -25.86 6.35 -2.14
C PRO A 318 -25.33 7.61 -1.46
N VAL A 319 -24.56 8.42 -2.18
CA VAL A 319 -23.99 9.69 -1.68
C VAL A 319 -24.54 10.84 -2.52
N SER A 320 -25.30 11.74 -1.90
CA SER A 320 -25.88 12.95 -2.53
C SER A 320 -26.62 12.68 -3.86
N GLY A 321 -27.33 11.55 -3.98
CA GLY A 321 -28.06 11.16 -5.21
C GLY A 321 -27.19 10.49 -6.29
N THR A 322 -25.95 10.12 -5.95
CA THR A 322 -25.02 9.36 -6.80
C THR A 322 -25.01 7.89 -6.33
N CYS A 323 -25.17 6.95 -7.27
CA CYS A 323 -25.27 5.51 -6.97
C CYS A 323 -23.94 4.76 -7.20
N SER A 324 -22.81 5.44 -6.96
CA SER A 324 -21.45 5.03 -7.32
C SER A 324 -20.86 3.86 -6.53
N THR A 325 -21.69 3.10 -5.80
CA THR A 325 -21.29 1.91 -5.02
C THR A 325 -22.19 0.69 -5.28
N SER A 326 -23.19 0.79 -6.18
CA SER A 326 -23.97 -0.37 -6.64
C SER A 326 -23.23 -1.14 -7.73
N TYR A 327 -23.15 -2.47 -7.62
CA TYR A 327 -22.59 -3.34 -8.67
C TYR A 327 -23.18 -3.09 -10.07
N CYS A 328 -24.46 -2.71 -10.15
CA CYS A 328 -25.17 -2.42 -11.41
C CYS A 328 -24.64 -1.17 -12.13
N HIS A 329 -23.78 -0.38 -11.48
CA HIS A 329 -23.09 0.78 -12.04
C HIS A 329 -21.57 0.60 -11.99
N SER A 330 -21.10 -0.62 -12.28
CA SER A 330 -19.69 -0.95 -12.42
C SER A 330 -19.37 -1.42 -13.85
N ASP A 331 -18.11 -1.76 -14.11
CA ASP A 331 -17.67 -2.50 -15.31
C ASP A 331 -18.07 -3.99 -15.33
N GLY A 332 -18.86 -4.46 -14.35
CA GLY A 332 -19.17 -5.87 -14.12
C GLY A 332 -18.09 -6.63 -13.34
N LYS A 333 -17.00 -5.96 -12.95
CA LYS A 333 -15.86 -6.49 -12.19
C LYS A 333 -15.55 -5.69 -10.91
N GLY A 334 -16.38 -4.70 -10.58
CA GLY A 334 -16.26 -3.87 -9.37
C GLY A 334 -15.62 -2.49 -9.60
N THR A 335 -15.24 -2.14 -10.82
CA THR A 335 -14.73 -0.79 -11.15
C THR A 335 -15.91 0.15 -11.32
N MET A 336 -16.14 0.99 -10.33
CA MET A 336 -17.33 1.85 -10.25
C MET A 336 -17.37 2.93 -11.35
N LYS A 337 -18.58 3.17 -11.88
CA LYS A 337 -18.88 4.21 -12.87
C LYS A 337 -19.73 5.28 -12.19
N SER A 338 -19.43 6.55 -12.46
CA SER A 338 -20.18 7.66 -11.87
C SER A 338 -21.49 7.88 -12.62
N VAL A 339 -22.62 7.63 -11.95
CA VAL A 339 -23.97 7.91 -12.47
C VAL A 339 -24.81 8.61 -11.41
N THR A 340 -25.60 9.60 -11.86
CA THR A 340 -26.47 10.42 -11.02
C THR A 340 -27.93 10.11 -11.29
N TRP A 341 -28.78 10.18 -10.25
CA TRP A 341 -30.21 9.85 -10.37
C TRP A 341 -30.99 10.76 -11.35
N THR A 342 -30.44 11.93 -11.67
CA THR A 342 -31.00 12.92 -12.58
C THR A 342 -30.32 12.97 -13.95
N GLY A 343 -29.30 12.14 -14.21
CA GLY A 343 -28.59 12.10 -15.49
C GLY A 343 -29.48 11.62 -16.64
N SER A 344 -29.42 12.30 -17.78
CA SER A 344 -30.23 12.01 -18.98
C SER A 344 -29.49 11.26 -20.09
N THR A 345 -28.16 11.11 -19.98
CA THR A 345 -27.32 10.42 -20.96
C THR A 345 -27.77 8.98 -21.17
N ALA A 346 -27.97 8.57 -22.42
CA ALA A 346 -28.21 7.17 -22.75
C ALA A 346 -26.95 6.35 -22.49
N LEU A 347 -27.11 5.19 -21.85
CA LEU A 347 -26.04 4.23 -21.63
C LEU A 347 -26.09 3.15 -22.71
N ASP A 348 -24.93 2.71 -23.16
CA ASP A 348 -24.71 1.56 -24.04
C ASP A 348 -23.74 0.56 -23.37
N CYS A 349 -23.42 -0.54 -24.06
CA CYS A 349 -22.45 -1.52 -23.55
C CYS A 349 -21.09 -0.87 -23.23
N LYS A 350 -20.64 0.09 -24.07
CA LYS A 350 -19.37 0.80 -23.95
C LYS A 350 -19.33 1.84 -22.82
N SER A 351 -20.49 2.26 -22.31
CA SER A 351 -20.60 3.17 -21.17
C SER A 351 -20.15 2.49 -19.88
N CYS A 352 -20.50 1.21 -19.69
CA CYS A 352 -20.18 0.44 -18.49
C CYS A 352 -18.95 -0.47 -18.69
N HIS A 353 -18.98 -1.33 -19.71
CA HIS A 353 -17.88 -2.21 -20.10
C HIS A 353 -17.02 -1.48 -21.17
N GLY A 354 -15.77 -1.87 -21.40
CA GLY A 354 -14.91 -1.19 -22.39
C GLY A 354 -14.52 0.27 -22.07
N SER A 355 -14.87 0.78 -20.88
CA SER A 355 -14.57 2.12 -20.38
C SER A 355 -13.68 2.12 -19.12
N ASP A 356 -12.61 1.31 -19.10
CA ASP A 356 -11.60 1.44 -18.04
C ASP A 356 -10.88 2.80 -18.13
N ALA A 357 -10.45 3.34 -16.98
CA ALA A 357 -9.75 4.62 -16.88
C ALA A 357 -8.27 4.53 -17.33
N ALA A 358 -7.68 3.34 -17.26
CA ALA A 358 -6.35 3.01 -17.80
C ALA A 358 -6.49 1.81 -18.77
N PRO A 359 -7.09 2.03 -19.96
CA PRO A 359 -7.42 0.96 -20.88
C PRO A 359 -6.17 0.36 -21.52
N ALA A 360 -6.10 -0.96 -21.61
CA ALA A 360 -5.03 -1.67 -22.30
C ALA A 360 -5.17 -1.58 -23.84
N PHE A 361 -6.41 -1.47 -24.33
CA PHE A 361 -6.73 -1.28 -25.74
C PHE A 361 -8.00 -0.43 -25.91
N ALA A 362 -8.20 0.14 -27.10
CA ALA A 362 -9.41 0.90 -27.41
C ALA A 362 -10.58 -0.07 -27.68
N SER A 363 -11.59 -0.07 -26.81
CA SER A 363 -12.78 -0.90 -27.01
C SER A 363 -13.55 -0.50 -28.27
N VAL A 364 -13.91 -1.49 -29.10
CA VAL A 364 -14.69 -1.33 -30.33
C VAL A 364 -16.19 -1.34 -30.04
N ALA A 365 -16.67 -2.24 -29.17
CA ALA A 365 -18.09 -2.55 -28.99
C ALA A 365 -18.58 -2.60 -27.53
N GLY A 366 -17.75 -2.20 -26.56
CA GLY A 366 -18.01 -2.37 -25.13
C GLY A 366 -17.46 -3.68 -24.56
N GLU A 367 -16.58 -4.37 -25.28
CA GLU A 367 -15.78 -5.46 -24.75
C GLU A 367 -14.84 -4.96 -23.61
N PRO A 368 -14.74 -5.67 -22.48
CA PRO A 368 -13.88 -5.25 -21.37
C PRO A 368 -12.41 -5.05 -21.78
N ASN A 369 -11.90 -3.83 -21.58
CA ASN A 369 -10.58 -3.39 -22.07
C ASN A 369 -9.57 -3.04 -20.97
N TYR A 370 -9.82 -3.49 -19.74
CA TYR A 370 -8.84 -3.43 -18.66
C TYR A 370 -7.65 -4.36 -18.93
N SER A 371 -6.46 -4.03 -18.39
CA SER A 371 -5.27 -4.88 -18.47
C SER A 371 -5.55 -6.30 -17.99
N ASN A 372 -5.10 -7.30 -18.76
CA ASN A 372 -5.23 -8.70 -18.40
C ASN A 372 -4.40 -9.01 -17.15
N ALA A 373 -5.06 -9.38 -16.05
CA ALA A 373 -4.39 -9.78 -14.81
C ALA A 373 -3.82 -11.22 -14.84
N GLY A 374 -4.05 -11.98 -15.92
CA GLY A 374 -3.65 -13.37 -16.05
C GLY A 374 -4.79 -14.36 -15.76
N ALA A 375 -4.51 -15.65 -15.95
CA ALA A 375 -5.48 -16.72 -15.76
C ALA A 375 -5.99 -16.81 -14.31
N ASP A 376 -7.25 -17.23 -14.17
CA ASP A 376 -7.99 -17.39 -12.90
C ASP A 376 -8.11 -16.12 -12.02
N GLN A 377 -7.62 -14.96 -12.46
CA GLN A 377 -7.77 -13.68 -11.76
C GLN A 377 -9.13 -13.02 -12.02
N LEU A 378 -9.57 -12.16 -11.08
CA LEU A 378 -10.81 -11.39 -11.23
C LEU A 378 -10.85 -10.55 -12.52
N ARG A 379 -9.71 -9.95 -12.89
CA ARG A 379 -9.51 -9.19 -14.14
C ARG A 379 -8.75 -9.98 -15.21
N ALA A 380 -8.94 -11.30 -15.28
CA ALA A 380 -8.59 -12.09 -16.45
C ALA A 380 -9.25 -11.49 -17.72
N ASN A 381 -8.47 -11.26 -18.77
CA ASN A 381 -8.94 -10.66 -20.02
C ASN A 381 -8.31 -11.29 -21.27
N SER A 382 -9.14 -11.56 -22.28
CA SER A 382 -8.69 -12.00 -23.60
C SER A 382 -9.53 -11.39 -24.75
N HIS A 383 -10.39 -10.40 -24.49
CA HIS A 383 -11.36 -9.90 -25.47
C HIS A 383 -10.71 -9.27 -26.72
N GLU A 384 -9.54 -8.64 -26.59
CA GLU A 384 -8.77 -8.02 -27.70
C GLU A 384 -8.44 -8.98 -28.88
N ASN A 385 -8.49 -10.29 -28.62
CA ASN A 385 -8.25 -11.35 -29.61
C ASN A 385 -9.53 -12.12 -30.01
N HIS A 386 -10.68 -11.79 -29.42
CA HIS A 386 -11.94 -12.50 -29.59
C HIS A 386 -13.13 -11.62 -30.00
N VAL A 387 -12.97 -10.29 -29.98
CA VAL A 387 -13.99 -9.32 -30.40
C VAL A 387 -13.38 -8.39 -31.44
N ALA A 388 -13.96 -8.35 -32.63
CA ALA A 388 -13.66 -7.36 -33.68
C ALA A 388 -14.88 -6.47 -33.98
N SER A 389 -16.06 -6.89 -33.56
CA SER A 389 -17.36 -6.27 -33.81
C SER A 389 -18.35 -6.56 -32.67
N ALA A 390 -19.45 -5.81 -32.58
CA ALA A 390 -20.48 -6.10 -31.59
C ALA A 390 -21.07 -7.52 -31.76
N ALA A 391 -21.23 -8.01 -33.00
CA ALA A 391 -21.82 -9.32 -33.28
C ALA A 391 -21.06 -10.49 -32.62
N ASP A 392 -19.76 -10.33 -32.36
CA ASP A 392 -18.93 -11.35 -31.71
C ASP A 392 -19.37 -11.62 -30.26
N CYS A 393 -19.96 -10.64 -29.58
CA CYS A 393 -20.54 -10.82 -28.24
C CYS A 393 -21.63 -11.90 -28.22
N ALA A 394 -22.44 -12.03 -29.28
CA ALA A 394 -23.48 -13.05 -29.40
C ALA A 394 -22.93 -14.47 -29.66
N SER A 395 -21.64 -14.59 -30.02
CA SER A 395 -20.96 -15.88 -30.17
C SER A 395 -20.68 -16.56 -28.83
N CYS A 396 -20.50 -15.76 -27.75
CA CYS A 396 -20.09 -16.25 -26.43
C CYS A 396 -21.06 -15.90 -25.29
N HIS A 397 -21.96 -14.92 -25.47
CA HIS A 397 -22.92 -14.47 -24.47
C HIS A 397 -24.38 -14.61 -24.95
N ALA A 398 -24.70 -15.73 -25.61
CA ALA A 398 -25.97 -15.97 -26.31
C ALA A 398 -27.25 -15.99 -25.42
N ASP A 399 -27.09 -16.09 -24.10
CA ASP A 399 -28.19 -15.89 -23.14
C ASP A 399 -28.28 -14.46 -22.58
N THR A 400 -27.26 -13.62 -22.73
CA THR A 400 -27.25 -12.24 -22.24
C THR A 400 -27.61 -11.22 -23.33
N THR A 401 -27.12 -11.42 -24.56
CA THR A 401 -27.35 -10.51 -25.69
C THR A 401 -27.99 -11.21 -26.88
N VAL A 402 -28.79 -10.48 -27.64
CA VAL A 402 -29.45 -10.97 -28.87
C VAL A 402 -28.51 -10.84 -30.09
N ASN A 403 -27.73 -9.76 -30.14
CA ASN A 403 -26.98 -9.33 -31.33
C ASN A 403 -25.69 -8.54 -31.00
N GLY A 404 -25.31 -8.45 -29.72
CA GLY A 404 -24.17 -7.66 -29.24
C GLY A 404 -24.44 -6.18 -28.97
N THR A 405 -25.59 -5.63 -29.38
CA THR A 405 -25.99 -4.23 -29.11
C THR A 405 -27.26 -4.10 -28.27
N SER A 406 -27.95 -5.22 -28.00
CA SER A 406 -29.17 -5.29 -27.20
C SER A 406 -29.14 -6.46 -26.22
N ILE A 407 -29.69 -6.26 -25.03
CA ILE A 407 -29.77 -7.26 -23.97
C ILE A 407 -31.08 -8.04 -24.11
N LYS A 408 -31.03 -9.34 -23.84
CA LYS A 408 -32.16 -10.27 -24.00
C LYS A 408 -33.09 -10.12 -22.80
N ALA A 409 -34.36 -9.78 -23.02
CA ALA A 409 -35.32 -9.59 -21.94
C ALA A 409 -35.61 -10.90 -21.20
N GLY A 410 -35.69 -10.84 -19.87
CA GLY A 410 -35.87 -12.00 -18.99
C GLY A 410 -34.59 -12.80 -18.72
N THR A 411 -33.41 -12.19 -18.83
CA THR A 411 -32.11 -12.92 -18.77
C THR A 411 -31.08 -12.27 -17.83
N PHE A 412 -29.87 -12.81 -17.85
CA PHE A 412 -28.94 -12.82 -16.72
C PHE A 412 -28.00 -11.62 -16.60
N HIS A 413 -28.15 -10.56 -17.41
CA HIS A 413 -27.20 -9.43 -17.48
C HIS A 413 -26.76 -8.83 -16.12
N THR A 414 -27.65 -8.79 -15.12
CA THR A 414 -27.39 -8.18 -13.80
C THR A 414 -27.30 -9.18 -12.64
N ASN A 415 -27.08 -10.47 -12.92
CA ASN A 415 -27.04 -11.55 -11.91
C ASN A 415 -25.76 -11.58 -11.05
N ASN A 416 -24.72 -10.80 -11.40
CA ASN A 416 -23.37 -10.85 -10.82
C ASN A 416 -22.60 -12.17 -11.09
N ALA A 417 -22.77 -12.76 -12.27
CA ALA A 417 -22.02 -13.91 -12.77
C ALA A 417 -21.36 -13.62 -14.14
N ARG A 418 -20.86 -14.67 -14.81
CA ARG A 418 -20.31 -14.63 -16.17
C ARG A 418 -21.02 -15.66 -17.03
N ASP A 419 -22.18 -15.29 -17.56
CA ASP A 419 -23.00 -16.17 -18.39
C ASP A 419 -22.35 -16.33 -19.77
N LEU A 420 -21.69 -17.48 -19.94
CA LEU A 420 -20.99 -17.88 -21.17
C LEU A 420 -21.72 -19.05 -21.82
N LYS A 421 -22.10 -18.88 -23.08
CA LYS A 421 -22.85 -19.85 -23.87
C LYS A 421 -22.61 -19.61 -25.37
N ALA A 422 -22.27 -20.68 -26.07
CA ALA A 422 -22.07 -20.66 -27.51
C ALA A 422 -23.33 -20.21 -28.27
N GLY A 423 -23.13 -19.38 -29.28
CA GLY A 423 -24.17 -18.85 -30.16
C GLY A 423 -23.60 -18.40 -31.50
N ASN A 424 -24.42 -17.70 -32.30
CA ASN A 424 -24.01 -17.11 -33.59
C ASN A 424 -23.27 -18.09 -34.54
N GLY A 425 -23.70 -19.36 -34.57
CA GLY A 425 -23.08 -20.42 -35.38
C GLY A 425 -21.71 -20.91 -34.90
N LYS A 426 -21.26 -20.51 -33.70
CA LYS A 426 -20.02 -21.00 -33.06
C LYS A 426 -20.33 -22.12 -32.07
N SER A 427 -19.31 -22.94 -31.79
CA SER A 427 -19.31 -23.97 -30.76
C SER A 427 -18.04 -23.88 -29.92
N PHE A 428 -18.17 -24.14 -28.62
CA PHE A 428 -17.05 -24.39 -27.71
C PHE A 428 -17.55 -25.20 -26.50
N THR A 429 -16.63 -25.90 -25.86
CA THR A 429 -16.80 -26.51 -24.53
C THR A 429 -16.16 -25.60 -23.50
N LEU A 430 -16.80 -25.43 -22.34
CA LEU A 430 -16.26 -24.63 -21.24
C LEU A 430 -16.22 -25.47 -19.96
N VAL A 431 -15.04 -25.59 -19.34
CA VAL A 431 -14.84 -26.32 -18.07
C VAL A 431 -14.12 -25.40 -17.09
N GLY A 432 -14.86 -24.87 -16.11
CA GLY A 432 -14.35 -23.82 -15.21
C GLY A 432 -14.05 -22.55 -15.99
N ASN A 433 -12.77 -22.13 -16.01
CA ASN A 433 -12.29 -21.01 -16.85
C ASN A 433 -11.61 -21.48 -18.15
N SER A 434 -11.54 -22.79 -18.43
CA SER A 434 -10.91 -23.35 -19.64
C SER A 434 -11.89 -23.48 -20.80
N CYS A 435 -11.42 -23.20 -22.02
CA CYS A 435 -12.17 -23.29 -23.27
C CYS A 435 -11.53 -24.30 -24.23
N SER A 436 -12.38 -25.12 -24.86
CA SER A 436 -12.00 -26.20 -25.78
C SER A 436 -13.04 -26.44 -26.88
N ALA A 437 -12.79 -27.39 -27.80
CA ALA A 437 -13.68 -27.75 -28.92
C ALA A 437 -14.05 -26.56 -29.85
N VAL A 438 -13.09 -25.65 -30.04
CA VAL A 438 -13.17 -24.50 -30.95
C VAL A 438 -11.85 -24.39 -31.74
N SER A 439 -11.91 -23.86 -32.97
CA SER A 439 -10.88 -23.98 -34.01
C SER A 439 -9.44 -23.55 -33.62
N CYS A 440 -9.28 -22.76 -32.57
CA CYS A 440 -7.97 -22.28 -32.12
C CYS A 440 -7.49 -22.93 -30.80
N HIS A 441 -8.33 -23.70 -30.10
CA HIS A 441 -8.07 -24.14 -28.72
C HIS A 441 -8.30 -25.63 -28.41
N SER A 442 -8.79 -26.45 -29.37
CA SER A 442 -8.58 -27.91 -29.41
C SER A 442 -9.27 -28.55 -30.62
N GLY A 443 -8.77 -28.25 -31.82
CA GLY A 443 -9.22 -28.90 -33.06
C GLY A 443 -8.65 -28.18 -34.28
N ASN A 444 -7.90 -28.90 -35.12
CA ASN A 444 -7.29 -28.43 -36.37
C ASN A 444 -6.12 -27.42 -36.24
N GLY A 445 -5.48 -27.33 -35.07
CA GLY A 445 -4.14 -26.71 -34.96
C GLY A 445 -3.09 -27.53 -35.73
N ILE A 446 -1.98 -26.89 -36.14
CA ILE A 446 -0.92 -27.55 -36.94
C ILE A 446 -0.17 -28.61 -36.11
N VAL A 447 -0.07 -28.41 -34.79
CA VAL A 447 0.40 -29.43 -33.85
C VAL A 447 -0.77 -30.23 -33.26
N ALA A 448 -0.61 -31.55 -33.16
CA ALA A 448 -1.61 -32.42 -32.54
C ALA A 448 -1.62 -32.23 -31.02
N GLY A 449 -2.81 -32.20 -30.41
CA GLY A 449 -2.96 -32.14 -28.95
C GLY A 449 -2.81 -30.74 -28.33
N VAL A 450 -3.20 -29.67 -29.04
CA VAL A 450 -3.35 -28.31 -28.47
C VAL A 450 -4.18 -28.39 -27.17
N PRO A 451 -3.64 -27.97 -26.01
CA PRO A 451 -4.31 -28.10 -24.72
C PRO A 451 -5.38 -27.02 -24.49
N ASP A 452 -6.43 -27.38 -23.75
CA ASP A 452 -7.50 -26.48 -23.27
C ASP A 452 -6.96 -25.17 -22.68
N VAL A 453 -7.46 -24.03 -23.17
CA VAL A 453 -6.90 -22.71 -22.84
C VAL A 453 -7.76 -21.99 -21.80
N LYS A 454 -7.13 -21.56 -20.71
CA LYS A 454 -7.79 -20.73 -19.68
C LYS A 454 -7.98 -19.29 -20.15
N TRP A 455 -9.16 -18.72 -19.92
CA TRP A 455 -9.39 -17.30 -20.15
C TRP A 455 -8.44 -16.43 -19.32
N GLY A 456 -7.82 -15.44 -19.96
CA GLY A 456 -6.75 -14.63 -19.38
C GLY A 456 -5.34 -15.27 -19.43
N ALA A 457 -5.19 -16.52 -19.87
CA ALA A 457 -3.87 -17.05 -20.25
C ALA A 457 -3.42 -16.47 -21.60
N SER A 458 -2.11 -16.55 -21.87
CA SER A 458 -1.57 -16.40 -23.22
C SER A 458 -1.18 -17.79 -23.75
N LEU A 459 -1.64 -18.13 -24.94
CA LEU A 459 -1.26 -19.37 -25.63
C LEU A 459 0.07 -19.25 -26.39
N GLY A 460 0.46 -18.02 -26.74
CA GLY A 460 1.58 -17.74 -27.64
C GLY A 460 1.40 -18.35 -29.04
N CYS A 461 2.40 -18.20 -29.91
CA CYS A 461 2.45 -18.91 -31.19
C CYS A 461 2.74 -20.41 -30.98
N ASN A 462 3.56 -20.73 -29.97
CA ASN A 462 4.00 -22.09 -29.64
C ASN A 462 2.82 -23.06 -29.43
N GLY A 463 1.74 -22.61 -28.78
CA GLY A 463 0.58 -23.45 -28.50
C GLY A 463 -0.24 -23.88 -29.72
N CYS A 464 -0.06 -23.24 -30.89
CA CYS A 464 -0.76 -23.60 -32.13
C CYS A 464 0.18 -24.10 -33.25
N HIS A 465 1.45 -23.69 -33.24
CA HIS A 465 2.42 -23.97 -34.31
C HIS A 465 3.65 -24.79 -33.86
N GLY A 466 3.88 -24.92 -32.56
CA GLY A 466 5.18 -25.34 -32.03
C GLY A 466 6.22 -24.22 -32.07
N ASP A 467 7.45 -24.57 -31.72
CA ASP A 467 8.55 -23.67 -31.38
C ASP A 467 9.92 -24.23 -31.75
N ALA A 468 11.01 -23.65 -31.24
CA ALA A 468 12.37 -24.07 -31.54
C ALA A 468 12.65 -25.57 -31.27
N GLU A 469 11.96 -26.20 -30.33
CA GLU A 469 12.16 -27.61 -29.97
C GLU A 469 11.13 -28.52 -30.67
N THR A 470 9.94 -28.01 -30.98
CA THR A 470 8.82 -28.78 -31.54
C THR A 470 8.58 -28.59 -33.05
N LEU A 471 9.07 -27.51 -33.69
CA LEU A 471 9.13 -27.30 -35.15
C LEU A 471 10.23 -28.15 -35.81
N THR A 472 10.19 -29.45 -35.54
CA THR A 472 11.15 -30.47 -36.02
C THR A 472 11.07 -30.74 -37.52
N THR A 473 10.10 -30.15 -38.23
CA THR A 473 9.87 -30.43 -39.66
C THR A 473 10.79 -29.61 -40.58
N ASN A 474 11.62 -30.33 -41.36
CA ASN A 474 12.47 -29.77 -42.41
C ASN A 474 13.45 -28.71 -41.87
N ALA A 475 13.83 -27.70 -42.67
CA ALA A 475 14.82 -26.71 -42.28
C ALA A 475 14.36 -25.66 -41.24
N HIS A 476 13.13 -25.71 -40.70
CA HIS A 476 12.71 -24.78 -39.63
C HIS A 476 13.65 -24.87 -38.43
N ALA A 477 13.93 -26.08 -37.92
CA ALA A 477 14.88 -26.34 -36.83
C ALA A 477 16.33 -25.90 -37.12
N LYS A 478 16.67 -25.44 -38.34
CA LYS A 478 17.97 -24.82 -38.67
C LYS A 478 17.93 -23.30 -38.78
N HIS A 479 16.75 -22.69 -38.82
CA HIS A 479 16.55 -21.25 -38.89
C HIS A 479 15.97 -20.64 -37.61
N VAL A 480 15.04 -21.34 -36.93
CA VAL A 480 14.34 -20.82 -35.73
C VAL A 480 14.91 -21.32 -34.40
N ALA A 481 15.75 -22.37 -34.41
CA ALA A 481 16.33 -23.00 -33.21
C ALA A 481 17.82 -22.67 -32.97
N LEU A 482 18.37 -21.67 -33.65
CA LEU A 482 19.77 -21.25 -33.45
C LEU A 482 19.91 -20.34 -32.23
N THR A 483 20.47 -20.86 -31.13
CA THR A 483 20.68 -20.11 -29.89
C THR A 483 21.38 -18.77 -30.13
N GLY A 484 20.69 -17.66 -29.86
CA GLY A 484 21.20 -16.29 -30.02
C GLY A 484 21.34 -15.78 -31.47
N LYS A 485 20.98 -16.56 -32.49
CA LYS A 485 20.96 -16.18 -33.93
C LYS A 485 19.78 -16.76 -34.73
N ALA A 486 18.72 -17.18 -34.05
CA ALA A 486 17.48 -17.60 -34.69
C ALA A 486 16.84 -16.43 -35.45
N TYR A 487 16.29 -16.73 -36.63
CA TYR A 487 15.43 -15.79 -37.34
C TYR A 487 14.06 -15.74 -36.68
N ALA A 488 13.50 -14.53 -36.58
CA ALA A 488 12.15 -14.34 -36.09
C ALA A 488 11.12 -14.73 -37.17
N CYS A 489 9.90 -15.07 -36.78
CA CYS A 489 8.90 -15.62 -37.71
C CYS A 489 8.56 -14.63 -38.84
N ASP A 490 8.52 -13.34 -38.52
CA ASP A 490 8.37 -12.23 -39.48
C ASP A 490 9.47 -12.14 -40.55
N THR A 491 10.65 -12.75 -40.33
CA THR A 491 11.73 -12.79 -41.34
C THR A 491 11.29 -13.53 -42.61
N CYS A 492 10.33 -14.45 -42.48
CA CYS A 492 9.70 -15.17 -43.59
C CYS A 492 8.20 -14.86 -43.76
N HIS A 493 7.50 -14.47 -42.68
CA HIS A 493 6.04 -14.35 -42.60
C HIS A 493 5.56 -12.94 -42.21
N ALA A 494 6.26 -11.88 -42.65
CA ALA A 494 6.01 -10.49 -42.26
C ALA A 494 4.58 -9.98 -42.53
N SER A 495 3.87 -10.58 -43.50
CA SER A 495 2.47 -10.25 -43.79
C SER A 495 1.51 -10.65 -42.67
N THR A 496 1.84 -11.67 -41.88
CA THR A 496 0.94 -12.32 -40.92
C THR A 496 1.41 -12.09 -39.47
N VAL A 497 2.72 -12.10 -39.21
CA VAL A 497 3.33 -11.93 -37.88
C VAL A 497 4.36 -10.80 -37.81
N SER A 498 4.55 -10.27 -36.61
CA SER A 498 5.56 -9.29 -36.23
C SER A 498 6.39 -9.87 -35.09
N GLY A 499 7.71 -9.94 -35.27
CA GLY A 499 8.61 -10.76 -34.46
C GLY A 499 8.24 -12.25 -34.52
N SER A 500 8.28 -12.91 -33.36
CA SER A 500 7.94 -14.34 -33.18
C SER A 500 6.77 -14.60 -32.23
N SER A 501 6.04 -13.55 -31.83
CA SER A 501 5.05 -13.62 -30.74
C SER A 501 3.77 -12.82 -30.95
N SER A 502 3.69 -12.03 -32.03
CA SER A 502 2.63 -11.05 -32.26
C SER A 502 2.13 -11.14 -33.70
N PHE A 503 0.83 -10.90 -33.92
CA PHE A 503 0.27 -10.85 -35.27
C PHE A 503 0.45 -9.45 -35.87
N ALA A 504 1.01 -9.38 -37.08
CA ALA A 504 1.02 -8.16 -37.88
C ALA A 504 -0.37 -7.91 -38.50
N ASN A 505 -1.06 -8.99 -38.89
CA ASN A 505 -2.42 -8.96 -39.38
C ASN A 505 -3.21 -10.16 -38.85
N LYS A 506 -4.12 -9.93 -37.89
CA LYS A 506 -4.96 -10.99 -37.30
C LYS A 506 -5.91 -11.64 -38.32
N ALA A 507 -6.23 -10.98 -39.44
CA ALA A 507 -7.14 -11.52 -40.45
C ALA A 507 -6.46 -12.59 -41.33
N LEU A 508 -5.21 -12.34 -41.78
CA LEU A 508 -4.37 -13.29 -42.55
C LEU A 508 -3.84 -14.48 -41.72
N HIS A 509 -4.39 -14.68 -40.52
CA HIS A 509 -4.05 -15.79 -39.65
C HIS A 509 -5.23 -16.76 -39.45
N GLY A 510 -6.46 -16.33 -39.77
CA GLY A 510 -7.70 -17.09 -39.54
C GLY A 510 -8.25 -17.81 -40.78
N ASP A 511 -7.59 -17.68 -41.93
CA ASP A 511 -7.98 -18.22 -43.24
C ASP A 511 -7.32 -19.57 -43.59
N ALA A 512 -6.31 -19.98 -42.82
CA ALA A 512 -5.56 -21.24 -42.94
C ALA A 512 -4.70 -21.38 -44.21
N SER A 513 -4.29 -20.28 -44.85
CA SER A 513 -3.19 -20.27 -45.82
C SER A 513 -1.81 -20.14 -45.14
N VAL A 514 -0.73 -20.09 -45.93
CA VAL A 514 0.65 -19.96 -45.43
C VAL A 514 1.41 -18.97 -46.31
N GLU A 515 1.54 -17.74 -45.84
CA GLU A 515 2.12 -16.62 -46.58
C GLU A 515 3.63 -16.59 -46.33
N ILE A 516 4.44 -16.86 -47.36
CA ILE A 516 5.89 -16.67 -47.31
C ILE A 516 6.22 -15.38 -48.07
N ALA A 517 6.25 -14.29 -47.32
CA ALA A 517 6.56 -12.94 -47.76
C ALA A 517 7.32 -12.23 -46.64
N GLY A 518 8.65 -12.19 -46.76
CA GLY A 518 9.54 -11.66 -45.73
C GLY A 518 10.74 -10.94 -46.35
N ALA A 519 11.19 -9.86 -45.71
CA ALA A 519 12.13 -8.89 -46.29
C ALA A 519 13.53 -9.44 -46.61
N GLN A 520 13.83 -10.69 -46.28
CA GLN A 520 15.11 -11.38 -46.58
C GLN A 520 14.98 -12.49 -47.63
N VAL A 521 13.76 -12.80 -48.08
CA VAL A 521 13.46 -13.84 -49.08
C VAL A 521 13.20 -13.16 -50.42
N THR A 522 14.12 -13.28 -51.38
CA THR A 522 13.99 -12.61 -52.69
C THR A 522 13.14 -13.39 -53.68
N THR A 523 13.14 -14.73 -53.59
CA THR A 523 12.19 -15.61 -54.28
C THR A 523 11.90 -16.88 -53.46
N TRP A 524 10.69 -17.45 -53.65
CA TRP A 524 10.25 -18.72 -53.08
C TRP A 524 9.60 -19.60 -54.14
N SER A 525 10.18 -20.78 -54.41
CA SER A 525 9.62 -21.76 -55.36
C SER A 525 8.68 -22.73 -54.62
N GLY A 526 7.43 -22.31 -54.46
CA GLY A 526 6.51 -22.87 -53.46
C GLY A 526 5.91 -24.25 -53.74
N THR A 527 5.94 -24.76 -54.98
CA THR A 527 5.16 -25.95 -55.38
C THR A 527 5.96 -27.17 -55.86
N THR A 528 7.21 -27.01 -56.32
CA THR A 528 8.00 -28.14 -56.86
C THR A 528 9.35 -28.36 -56.20
N THR A 529 10.15 -27.32 -55.95
CA THR A 529 11.54 -27.48 -55.46
C THR A 529 11.77 -27.14 -54.00
N LYS A 530 10.88 -26.36 -53.34
CA LYS A 530 11.05 -25.89 -51.96
C LYS A 530 12.40 -25.20 -51.73
N THR A 531 12.74 -24.29 -52.64
CA THR A 531 13.98 -23.51 -52.64
C THR A 531 13.68 -22.03 -52.46
N CYS A 532 14.45 -21.37 -51.59
CA CYS A 532 14.46 -19.92 -51.40
C CYS A 532 15.74 -19.32 -51.98
N ALA A 533 15.66 -18.07 -52.45
CA ALA A 533 16.84 -17.24 -52.66
C ALA A 533 16.92 -16.19 -51.54
N THR A 534 18.13 -16.05 -50.97
CA THR A 534 18.48 -15.09 -49.92
C THR A 534 19.94 -14.65 -50.13
N SER A 535 20.39 -13.62 -49.42
CA SER A 535 21.82 -13.24 -49.37
C SER A 535 22.75 -14.37 -48.91
N CYS A 536 22.24 -15.35 -48.15
CA CYS A 536 22.99 -16.52 -47.67
C CYS A 536 22.90 -17.74 -48.59
N HIS A 537 21.98 -17.76 -49.56
CA HIS A 537 21.65 -18.93 -50.40
C HIS A 537 21.74 -18.67 -51.91
N MET A 538 22.07 -17.43 -52.30
CA MET A 538 22.52 -16.93 -53.61
C MET A 538 21.68 -17.36 -54.83
N SER A 539 21.72 -18.64 -55.23
CA SER A 539 20.98 -19.19 -56.37
C SER A 539 20.58 -20.66 -56.13
N ALA A 540 19.71 -20.87 -55.14
CA ALA A 540 18.98 -22.12 -54.86
C ALA A 540 19.74 -23.32 -54.26
N THR A 541 20.86 -23.09 -53.57
CA THR A 541 21.43 -24.05 -52.60
C THR A 541 21.71 -23.35 -51.26
N PRO A 542 21.40 -23.98 -50.10
CA PRO A 542 20.81 -25.31 -49.91
C PRO A 542 19.31 -25.37 -50.24
N THR A 543 18.74 -26.57 -50.21
CA THR A 543 17.30 -26.84 -50.41
C THR A 543 16.61 -27.15 -49.07
N TRP A 544 15.34 -26.76 -48.89
CA TRP A 544 14.67 -26.78 -47.58
C TRP A 544 14.46 -28.19 -46.98
N ASN A 545 14.64 -29.24 -47.79
CA ASN A 545 14.45 -30.65 -47.44
C ASN A 545 15.69 -31.55 -47.64
N ASN A 546 16.86 -31.03 -48.01
CA ASN A 546 18.09 -31.85 -48.13
C ASN A 546 19.31 -31.22 -47.44
N LEU A 547 19.65 -31.77 -46.27
CA LEU A 547 20.75 -31.31 -45.40
C LEU A 547 22.14 -31.41 -46.05
N ALA A 548 22.36 -32.33 -47.01
CA ALA A 548 23.66 -32.51 -47.66
C ALA A 548 24.07 -31.33 -48.56
N SER A 549 23.10 -30.47 -48.94
CA SER A 549 23.32 -29.33 -49.84
C SER A 549 24.01 -28.10 -49.20
N GLY A 550 24.51 -28.22 -47.95
CA GLY A 550 25.13 -27.13 -47.18
C GLY A 550 26.48 -27.45 -46.53
N ALA A 551 27.31 -28.30 -47.14
CA ALA A 551 28.63 -28.66 -46.62
C ALA A 551 29.70 -27.57 -46.92
N CYS A 552 30.70 -27.38 -46.05
CA CYS A 552 31.68 -26.29 -46.18
C CYS A 552 32.36 -26.22 -47.57
N GLY A 553 32.73 -27.39 -48.12
CA GLY A 553 33.40 -27.48 -49.42
C GLY A 553 32.52 -27.08 -50.62
N THR A 554 31.18 -27.23 -50.56
CA THR A 554 30.33 -26.88 -51.71
C THR A 554 30.27 -25.37 -51.94
N CYS A 555 30.46 -24.56 -50.90
CA CYS A 555 30.43 -23.10 -50.99
C CYS A 555 31.84 -22.49 -51.09
N HIS A 556 32.80 -22.91 -50.24
CA HIS A 556 34.11 -22.27 -50.18
C HIS A 556 35.00 -22.56 -51.41
N THR A 557 34.90 -23.75 -52.02
CA THR A 557 35.70 -24.08 -53.21
C THR A 557 35.24 -23.25 -54.42
N ALA A 558 33.94 -22.97 -54.56
CA ALA A 558 33.43 -22.08 -55.62
C ALA A 558 33.92 -20.63 -55.48
N LEU A 559 34.12 -20.16 -54.25
CA LEU A 559 34.63 -18.81 -53.93
C LEU A 559 36.17 -18.68 -53.98
N SER A 560 36.89 -19.77 -54.26
CA SER A 560 38.37 -19.77 -54.29
C SER A 560 38.96 -19.22 -55.60
N ASN A 561 38.17 -19.20 -56.68
CA ASN A 561 38.66 -18.95 -58.04
C ASN A 561 38.14 -17.62 -58.65
N THR A 562 37.45 -16.79 -57.86
CA THR A 562 36.91 -15.51 -58.32
C THR A 562 37.84 -14.34 -57.97
N THR A 563 37.97 -13.37 -58.88
CA THR A 563 38.73 -12.13 -58.62
C THR A 563 38.05 -11.35 -57.49
N GLY A 564 38.75 -11.18 -56.35
CA GLY A 564 38.18 -10.63 -55.13
C GLY A 564 37.64 -11.68 -54.13
N GLY A 565 37.82 -12.98 -54.41
CA GLY A 565 37.55 -14.07 -53.46
C GLY A 565 38.36 -13.94 -52.16
N LEU A 566 37.81 -14.47 -51.07
CA LEU A 566 38.26 -14.17 -49.69
C LEU A 566 39.62 -14.76 -49.27
N ILE A 567 40.28 -15.55 -50.13
CA ILE A 567 41.54 -16.26 -49.82
C ILE A 567 42.57 -15.97 -50.92
N GLY A 568 43.50 -15.05 -50.66
CA GLY A 568 44.39 -14.51 -51.71
C GLY A 568 45.79 -14.08 -51.27
N SER A 569 46.36 -14.63 -50.18
CA SER A 569 47.72 -14.27 -49.72
C SER A 569 48.70 -15.44 -49.81
N ALA A 570 49.93 -15.16 -50.27
CA ALA A 570 50.98 -16.17 -50.47
C ALA A 570 51.39 -16.88 -49.16
N ALA A 571 51.29 -16.19 -48.02
CA ALA A 571 51.53 -16.77 -46.70
C ALA A 571 50.47 -17.82 -46.29
N HIS A 572 49.24 -17.76 -46.83
CA HIS A 572 48.17 -18.71 -46.48
C HIS A 572 48.60 -20.14 -46.84
N ALA A 573 49.10 -20.36 -48.06
CA ALA A 573 49.56 -21.67 -48.52
C ALA A 573 50.71 -22.26 -47.68
N GLN A 574 51.65 -21.43 -47.19
CA GLN A 574 52.80 -21.89 -46.40
C GLN A 574 52.37 -22.61 -45.11
N HIS A 575 51.22 -22.24 -44.53
CA HIS A 575 50.68 -22.86 -43.32
C HIS A 575 50.16 -24.29 -43.55
N PHE A 576 49.90 -24.69 -44.80
CA PHE A 576 49.44 -26.03 -45.17
C PHE A 576 50.56 -26.88 -45.80
N THR A 577 51.66 -26.27 -46.31
CA THR A 577 52.65 -26.99 -47.14
C THR A 577 54.13 -26.92 -46.71
N ALA A 578 54.57 -25.92 -45.93
CA ALA A 578 56.01 -25.65 -45.73
C ALA A 578 56.69 -26.50 -44.63
N ASN A 579 57.96 -26.91 -44.83
CA ASN A 579 58.73 -27.72 -43.87
C ASN A 579 59.14 -27.00 -42.57
N TYR A 580 59.26 -25.68 -42.61
CA TYR A 580 59.54 -24.81 -41.45
C TYR A 580 58.26 -24.14 -40.92
N GLY A 581 57.10 -24.57 -41.42
CA GLY A 581 55.76 -24.12 -41.03
C GLY A 581 54.93 -25.25 -40.40
N PRO A 582 53.69 -24.97 -39.98
CA PRO A 582 52.90 -25.86 -39.12
C PRO A 582 52.10 -26.99 -39.82
N LYS A 583 51.89 -26.92 -41.14
CA LYS A 583 51.20 -27.94 -41.97
C LYS A 583 49.80 -28.38 -41.50
N PHE A 584 48.82 -27.47 -41.59
CA PHE A 584 47.40 -27.73 -41.31
C PHE A 584 46.65 -28.48 -42.44
N SER A 585 45.40 -28.90 -42.18
CA SER A 585 44.51 -29.57 -43.15
C SER A 585 43.47 -28.63 -43.79
N SER A 586 43.12 -28.86 -45.05
CA SER A 586 42.18 -28.03 -45.83
C SER A 586 40.70 -28.41 -45.71
N THR A 587 40.37 -29.61 -45.19
CA THR A 587 38.98 -30.12 -45.14
C THR A 587 38.43 -30.28 -43.72
N LEU A 588 39.31 -30.29 -42.70
CA LEU A 588 38.92 -30.45 -41.30
C LEU A 588 38.63 -29.10 -40.64
N ALA A 589 37.41 -28.93 -40.14
CA ALA A 589 36.99 -27.71 -39.46
C ALA A 589 37.89 -27.31 -38.27
N THR A 590 38.57 -28.28 -37.63
CA THR A 590 39.57 -28.03 -36.58
C THR A 590 40.80 -27.27 -37.11
N SER A 591 41.26 -27.55 -38.33
CA SER A 591 42.36 -26.82 -38.96
C SER A 591 41.94 -25.42 -39.41
N CYS A 592 40.72 -25.26 -39.92
CA CYS A 592 40.15 -23.94 -40.20
C CYS A 592 40.03 -23.09 -38.92
N SER A 593 39.66 -23.73 -37.80
CA SER A 593 39.50 -23.09 -36.49
C SER A 593 40.80 -22.60 -35.83
N ASN A 594 41.96 -22.91 -36.42
CA ASN A 594 43.24 -22.31 -36.00
C ASN A 594 43.35 -20.83 -36.41
N CYS A 595 42.64 -20.41 -37.46
CA CYS A 595 42.67 -19.06 -38.00
C CYS A 595 41.30 -18.36 -37.99
N HIS A 596 40.22 -19.12 -38.14
CA HIS A 596 38.84 -18.66 -38.08
C HIS A 596 38.21 -18.98 -36.73
N THR A 597 37.17 -18.26 -36.33
CA THR A 597 36.27 -18.78 -35.27
C THR A 597 35.61 -20.06 -35.78
N SER A 598 35.26 -21.00 -34.90
CA SER A 598 34.58 -22.23 -35.32
C SER A 598 33.36 -21.94 -36.19
N SER A 599 33.23 -22.68 -37.29
CA SER A 599 32.17 -22.53 -38.29
C SER A 599 30.84 -23.10 -37.81
N THR A 600 30.26 -22.47 -36.78
CA THR A 600 28.86 -22.70 -36.38
C THR A 600 27.94 -22.03 -37.38
N ALA A 601 26.68 -22.48 -37.49
CA ALA A 601 25.68 -21.79 -38.31
C ALA A 601 25.56 -20.30 -37.91
N ALA A 602 25.53 -20.01 -36.60
CA ALA A 602 25.48 -18.67 -36.03
C ALA A 602 26.64 -17.75 -36.44
N THR A 603 27.82 -18.31 -36.76
CA THR A 603 29.02 -17.58 -37.23
C THR A 603 29.24 -17.68 -38.75
N HIS A 604 28.26 -18.18 -39.50
CA HIS A 604 28.25 -18.18 -40.98
C HIS A 604 27.04 -17.45 -41.57
N VAL A 605 25.84 -17.57 -40.98
CA VAL A 605 24.62 -16.89 -41.47
C VAL A 605 24.65 -15.37 -41.34
N ASN A 606 25.66 -14.80 -40.66
CA ASN A 606 25.87 -13.36 -40.56
C ASN A 606 26.70 -12.76 -41.71
N GLY A 607 27.22 -13.58 -42.64
CA GLY A 607 27.96 -13.14 -43.82
C GLY A 607 29.34 -12.50 -43.55
N THR A 608 29.83 -12.48 -42.30
CA THR A 608 31.11 -11.85 -41.98
C THR A 608 32.26 -12.87 -41.92
N LEU A 609 33.42 -12.52 -42.47
CA LEU A 609 34.64 -13.31 -42.30
C LEU A 609 35.13 -13.22 -40.85
N ASN A 610 34.75 -14.21 -40.05
CA ASN A 610 35.03 -14.28 -38.62
C ASN A 610 36.37 -14.96 -38.37
N LEU A 611 37.43 -14.14 -38.23
CA LEU A 611 38.76 -14.58 -37.81
C LEU A 611 38.77 -14.80 -36.29
N ALA A 612 39.53 -15.78 -35.80
CA ALA A 612 39.69 -15.96 -34.36
C ALA A 612 40.46 -14.77 -33.75
N ALA A 613 40.19 -14.47 -32.47
CA ALA A 613 40.77 -13.32 -31.77
C ALA A 613 42.31 -13.32 -31.91
N GLY A 614 42.91 -12.15 -32.17
CA GLY A 614 44.34 -12.03 -32.49
C GLY A 614 44.69 -12.16 -33.98
N MET A 615 43.71 -12.37 -34.88
CA MET A 615 43.91 -12.34 -36.32
C MET A 615 43.05 -11.29 -37.03
N ASN A 616 43.57 -10.67 -38.10
CA ASN A 616 42.83 -9.69 -38.91
C ASN A 616 43.12 -9.82 -40.43
N LYS A 617 42.32 -9.12 -41.24
CA LYS A 617 42.37 -9.19 -42.70
C LYS A 617 43.61 -8.52 -43.33
N ILE A 618 44.39 -7.75 -42.57
CA ILE A 618 45.63 -7.08 -43.02
C ILE A 618 46.89 -7.86 -42.63
N GLY A 619 46.74 -9.12 -42.20
CA GLY A 619 47.86 -10.04 -41.95
C GLY A 619 48.36 -10.07 -40.50
N THR A 620 47.77 -9.32 -39.57
CA THR A 620 48.13 -9.49 -38.15
C THR A 620 47.74 -10.90 -37.70
N CYS A 621 48.70 -11.66 -37.15
CA CYS A 621 48.54 -13.05 -36.71
C CYS A 621 49.05 -13.27 -35.28
N THR A 622 48.69 -12.36 -34.36
CA THR A 622 49.27 -12.23 -33.01
C THR A 622 48.85 -13.31 -32.01
N ASN A 623 48.25 -14.41 -32.44
CA ASN A 623 48.24 -15.64 -31.63
C ASN A 623 49.59 -16.36 -31.72
N CYS A 624 50.09 -16.54 -32.95
CA CYS A 624 51.29 -17.33 -33.24
C CYS A 624 52.54 -16.47 -33.52
N HIS A 625 52.36 -15.22 -33.95
CA HIS A 625 53.45 -14.30 -34.29
C HIS A 625 53.23 -12.97 -33.56
N LYS A 626 53.77 -12.87 -32.35
CA LYS A 626 53.51 -11.76 -31.40
C LYS A 626 54.25 -10.47 -31.72
N GLN A 627 55.23 -10.53 -32.61
CA GLN A 627 56.10 -9.40 -32.96
C GLN A 627 55.82 -8.95 -34.41
N SER A 628 56.22 -7.73 -34.76
CA SER A 628 55.93 -7.16 -36.09
C SER A 628 56.53 -8.03 -37.21
N THR A 629 55.69 -8.39 -38.19
CA THR A 629 55.98 -9.44 -39.18
C THR A 629 55.48 -9.02 -40.56
N ASN A 630 56.28 -9.26 -41.61
CA ASN A 630 55.87 -9.05 -42.99
C ASN A 630 55.27 -10.33 -43.58
N TRP A 631 54.11 -10.20 -44.23
CA TRP A 631 53.30 -11.32 -44.72
C TRP A 631 53.26 -11.44 -46.25
N THR A 632 53.85 -10.49 -46.98
CA THR A 632 53.89 -10.52 -48.46
C THR A 632 54.97 -11.45 -49.01
N THR A 633 56.03 -11.71 -48.22
CA THR A 633 57.23 -12.47 -48.62
C THR A 633 57.16 -13.98 -48.30
N GLY A 634 56.07 -14.46 -47.70
CA GLY A 634 55.85 -15.88 -47.39
C GLY A 634 56.65 -16.45 -46.20
N ARG A 635 57.93 -16.06 -46.00
CA ARG A 635 58.76 -16.44 -44.85
C ARG A 635 58.92 -15.27 -43.86
N VAL A 636 58.86 -15.60 -42.57
CA VAL A 636 59.01 -14.69 -41.42
C VAL A 636 60.38 -14.84 -40.73
N THR A 637 60.78 -13.85 -39.92
CA THR A 637 62.06 -13.83 -39.17
C THR A 637 61.99 -14.58 -37.83
N CYS A 638 63.15 -14.87 -37.22
CA CYS A 638 63.20 -15.44 -35.85
C CYS A 638 62.53 -14.50 -34.83
N GLU A 639 62.73 -13.20 -35.04
CA GLU A 639 62.23 -12.09 -34.24
C GLU A 639 60.71 -11.92 -34.38
N SER A 640 60.02 -12.61 -35.31
CA SER A 640 58.55 -12.70 -35.32
C SER A 640 58.00 -13.45 -34.10
N CYS A 641 58.81 -14.36 -33.54
CA CYS A 641 58.42 -15.25 -32.44
C CYS A 641 59.15 -14.93 -31.13
N HIS A 642 60.47 -14.72 -31.18
CA HIS A 642 61.34 -14.42 -30.04
C HIS A 642 61.53 -12.91 -29.88
N SER A 643 61.07 -12.30 -28.79
CA SER A 643 61.15 -10.84 -28.62
C SER A 643 62.56 -10.39 -28.22
N THR A 644 63.09 -9.41 -28.95
CA THR A 644 64.41 -8.79 -28.73
C THR A 644 64.36 -7.33 -28.29
N ALA A 645 63.19 -6.67 -28.41
CA ALA A 645 62.98 -5.25 -28.10
C ALA A 645 61.91 -5.00 -27.00
N GLY A 646 61.38 -6.07 -26.39
CA GLY A 646 60.25 -6.02 -25.49
C GLY A 646 58.94 -6.40 -26.18
N GLY A 647 58.08 -7.16 -25.50
CA GLY A 647 56.76 -7.55 -26.00
C GLY A 647 56.36 -8.96 -25.56
N GLN A 648 55.14 -9.37 -25.93
CA GLN A 648 54.64 -10.71 -25.62
C GLN A 648 55.40 -11.77 -26.46
N LEU A 649 55.74 -12.90 -25.85
CA LEU A 649 56.43 -14.01 -26.50
C LEU A 649 55.43 -14.96 -27.16
N SER A 650 55.79 -15.51 -28.32
CA SER A 650 54.90 -16.38 -29.10
C SER A 650 54.80 -17.77 -28.49
N VAL A 651 53.64 -18.41 -28.59
CA VAL A 651 53.37 -19.73 -27.98
C VAL A 651 52.81 -20.66 -29.04
N ILE A 652 53.50 -21.77 -29.31
CA ILE A 652 53.11 -22.76 -30.32
C ILE A 652 53.04 -24.14 -29.65
N GLY A 653 51.92 -24.85 -29.78
CA GLY A 653 51.72 -26.17 -29.15
C GLY A 653 51.82 -26.16 -27.61
N GLY A 654 51.60 -25.01 -26.96
CA GLY A 654 51.80 -24.82 -25.52
C GLY A 654 53.24 -24.50 -25.11
N ILE A 655 54.20 -24.47 -26.05
CA ILE A 655 55.61 -24.12 -25.80
C ILE A 655 55.81 -22.62 -26.07
N THR A 656 56.22 -21.88 -25.04
CA THR A 656 56.53 -20.44 -25.14
C THR A 656 57.93 -20.22 -25.71
N ALA A 657 58.05 -19.35 -26.72
CA ALA A 657 59.30 -18.87 -27.26
C ALA A 657 60.16 -18.20 -26.15
N PRO A 658 61.43 -18.61 -25.93
CA PRO A 658 62.24 -18.07 -24.85
C PRO A 658 62.51 -16.56 -24.95
N ASP A 659 62.47 -15.86 -23.82
CA ASP A 659 62.74 -14.42 -23.75
C ASP A 659 64.19 -14.09 -24.18
N LYS A 660 64.35 -13.04 -25.00
CA LYS A 660 65.61 -12.45 -25.46
C LYS A 660 65.65 -10.92 -25.35
N THR A 661 64.65 -10.30 -24.72
CA THR A 661 64.46 -8.84 -24.67
C THR A 661 65.61 -8.11 -23.97
N LEU A 662 66.20 -8.74 -22.96
CA LEU A 662 67.35 -8.23 -22.23
C LEU A 662 68.70 -8.65 -22.83
N ALA A 663 68.73 -9.50 -23.87
CA ALA A 663 69.97 -10.04 -24.40
C ALA A 663 70.89 -8.92 -24.92
N ALA A 664 70.32 -7.96 -25.65
CA ALA A 664 71.02 -6.81 -26.23
C ALA A 664 71.30 -5.65 -25.25
N THR A 665 70.91 -5.74 -23.97
CA THR A 665 70.96 -4.60 -23.03
C THR A 665 71.50 -4.94 -21.64
N LYS A 666 71.21 -6.13 -21.11
CA LYS A 666 71.70 -6.62 -19.81
C LYS A 666 72.45 -7.96 -19.91
N GLY A 667 72.18 -8.77 -20.94
CA GLY A 667 72.88 -10.02 -21.25
C GLY A 667 74.16 -9.83 -22.07
N HIS A 668 74.68 -10.93 -22.65
CA HIS A 668 75.93 -10.95 -23.42
C HIS A 668 75.86 -10.23 -24.79
N GLY A 669 74.68 -9.85 -25.27
CA GLY A 669 74.52 -8.99 -26.44
C GLY A 669 74.66 -7.49 -26.14
N LYS A 670 74.80 -7.08 -24.86
CA LYS A 670 74.87 -5.67 -24.47
C LYS A 670 76.11 -4.95 -25.01
N ALA A 671 76.02 -3.62 -25.14
CA ALA A 671 77.15 -2.77 -25.48
C ALA A 671 78.36 -3.06 -24.57
N GLY A 672 79.53 -3.27 -25.18
CA GLY A 672 80.74 -3.73 -24.51
C GLY A 672 80.94 -5.26 -24.45
N ILE A 673 79.98 -6.07 -24.89
CA ILE A 673 80.14 -7.54 -25.07
C ILE A 673 79.59 -8.04 -26.43
N ALA A 674 78.44 -7.50 -26.87
CA ALA A 674 77.95 -7.47 -28.25
C ALA A 674 77.91 -8.81 -29.04
N GLN A 675 77.55 -9.93 -28.40
CA GLN A 675 77.41 -11.22 -29.09
C GLN A 675 76.08 -11.37 -29.87
N ALA A 676 76.15 -11.98 -31.05
CA ALA A 676 75.01 -12.14 -31.98
C ALA A 676 74.38 -13.54 -31.94
N CYS A 677 73.09 -13.65 -32.29
CA CYS A 677 72.31 -14.89 -32.16
C CYS A 677 72.90 -16.08 -32.93
N SER A 678 73.38 -15.86 -34.17
CA SER A 678 73.98 -16.91 -35.01
C SER A 678 75.37 -17.35 -34.56
N ALA A 679 76.03 -16.64 -33.63
CA ALA A 679 77.23 -17.13 -32.96
C ALA A 679 76.93 -18.28 -31.99
N CYS A 680 75.65 -18.51 -31.68
CA CYS A 680 75.19 -19.61 -30.82
C CYS A 680 74.14 -20.53 -31.48
N HIS A 681 73.42 -20.13 -32.53
CA HIS A 681 72.26 -20.89 -33.05
C HIS A 681 72.18 -21.02 -34.60
N ASP A 682 71.71 -22.18 -35.10
CA ASP A 682 71.29 -22.40 -36.50
C ASP A 682 69.92 -21.75 -36.81
N ASN A 683 69.70 -21.41 -38.10
CA ASN A 683 68.46 -20.80 -38.59
C ASN A 683 67.61 -21.67 -39.54
N THR A 684 68.13 -22.77 -40.12
CA THR A 684 67.39 -23.56 -41.14
C THR A 684 66.64 -24.78 -40.62
N SER A 685 67.10 -25.41 -39.53
CA SER A 685 66.51 -26.65 -38.98
C SER A 685 65.07 -26.48 -38.51
N ALA A 686 64.36 -27.60 -38.32
CA ALA A 686 63.07 -27.64 -37.64
C ALA A 686 63.11 -26.89 -36.29
N HIS A 687 61.97 -26.30 -35.90
CA HIS A 687 61.92 -25.28 -34.84
C HIS A 687 60.54 -25.09 -34.20
N ILE A 688 59.46 -25.40 -34.93
CA ILE A 688 58.06 -25.31 -34.47
C ILE A 688 57.29 -26.62 -34.74
N SER A 689 57.99 -27.75 -34.75
CA SER A 689 57.39 -29.06 -35.06
C SER A 689 56.68 -29.72 -33.87
N GLY A 690 56.95 -29.24 -32.65
CA GLY A 690 56.46 -29.83 -31.41
C GLY A 690 57.34 -30.98 -30.87
N ALA A 691 58.52 -31.21 -31.46
CA ALA A 691 59.42 -32.29 -31.06
C ALA A 691 60.43 -31.86 -29.98
N LEU A 692 60.69 -32.72 -28.98
CA LEU A 692 61.63 -32.43 -27.91
C LEU A 692 63.09 -32.36 -28.43
N GLY A 693 63.63 -31.14 -28.52
CA GLY A 693 65.03 -30.87 -28.90
C GLY A 693 65.19 -29.86 -30.03
N ASP A 694 64.14 -29.62 -30.83
CA ASP A 694 64.18 -28.68 -31.96
C ASP A 694 64.28 -27.20 -31.52
N GLN A 695 64.00 -26.91 -30.25
CA GLN A 695 63.90 -25.55 -29.72
C GLN A 695 65.23 -24.91 -29.32
N LYS A 696 66.30 -25.68 -29.06
CA LYS A 696 67.60 -25.13 -28.63
C LYS A 696 68.45 -24.60 -29.78
N ARG A 697 68.49 -25.34 -30.91
CA ARG A 697 69.22 -25.01 -32.15
C ARG A 697 70.71 -24.64 -31.96
N LEU A 698 71.34 -25.03 -30.84
CA LEU A 698 72.70 -24.60 -30.49
C LEU A 698 73.74 -25.14 -31.49
N LEU A 699 74.78 -24.33 -31.76
CA LEU A 699 75.98 -24.82 -32.45
C LEU A 699 76.64 -25.93 -31.62
N GLY A 700 77.05 -27.01 -32.30
CA GLY A 700 77.48 -28.26 -31.63
C GLY A 700 78.67 -28.11 -30.66
N VAL A 701 79.49 -27.06 -30.78
CA VAL A 701 80.63 -26.79 -29.89
C VAL A 701 80.23 -26.23 -28.50
N LEU A 702 78.96 -25.89 -28.29
CA LEU A 702 78.46 -25.26 -27.06
C LEU A 702 77.64 -26.22 -26.17
N VAL A 703 77.84 -27.53 -26.31
CA VAL A 703 77.03 -28.57 -25.65
C VAL A 703 77.94 -29.62 -25.00
N GLY A 704 77.78 -29.89 -23.70
CA GLY A 704 78.65 -30.82 -22.98
C GLY A 704 78.46 -30.80 -21.46
N ALA A 705 79.57 -30.60 -20.73
CA ALA A 705 79.65 -30.67 -19.27
C ALA A 705 78.91 -29.51 -18.54
N THR A 706 78.66 -29.68 -17.24
CA THR A 706 78.01 -28.65 -16.39
C THR A 706 78.80 -27.34 -16.42
N ASN A 707 78.09 -26.22 -16.68
CA ASN A 707 78.64 -24.87 -16.83
C ASN A 707 79.62 -24.69 -18.02
N VAL A 708 79.78 -25.65 -18.94
CA VAL A 708 80.71 -25.52 -20.09
C VAL A 708 80.45 -24.26 -20.92
N GLU A 709 79.17 -23.87 -21.04
CA GLU A 709 78.72 -22.67 -21.74
C GLU A 709 79.12 -21.37 -21.04
N CYS A 710 79.35 -21.40 -19.72
CA CYS A 710 79.84 -20.28 -18.93
C CYS A 710 81.37 -20.28 -18.85
N ASP A 711 81.97 -21.44 -18.56
CA ASP A 711 83.40 -21.58 -18.29
C ASP A 711 84.25 -21.35 -19.54
N TYR A 712 83.70 -21.62 -20.73
CA TYR A 712 84.27 -21.23 -22.03
C TYR A 712 84.63 -19.73 -22.10
N CYS A 713 83.99 -18.88 -21.30
CA CYS A 713 84.27 -17.45 -21.18
C CYS A 713 84.82 -17.05 -19.80
N HIS A 714 84.16 -17.42 -18.70
CA HIS A 714 84.43 -16.85 -17.38
C HIS A 714 85.68 -17.37 -16.65
N THR A 715 86.30 -18.44 -17.14
CA THR A 715 87.60 -18.92 -16.65
C THR A 715 88.79 -18.36 -17.43
N ASN A 716 88.54 -17.73 -18.59
CA ASN A 716 89.58 -17.34 -19.53
C ASN A 716 89.91 -15.84 -19.42
N PRO A 717 91.13 -15.45 -19.00
CA PRO A 717 91.51 -14.04 -18.84
C PRO A 717 91.61 -13.27 -20.16
N ALA A 718 91.66 -13.95 -21.31
CA ALA A 718 91.53 -13.33 -22.63
C ALA A 718 90.07 -13.02 -23.03
N LYS A 719 89.09 -13.36 -22.17
CA LYS A 719 87.65 -13.13 -22.38
C LYS A 719 86.97 -12.32 -21.27
N VAL A 720 87.41 -12.43 -20.01
CA VAL A 720 86.87 -11.65 -18.86
C VAL A 720 87.96 -11.22 -17.86
N THR A 721 87.70 -10.17 -17.08
CA THR A 721 88.63 -9.63 -16.06
C THR A 721 87.88 -9.12 -14.81
N GLY A 722 88.65 -8.70 -13.78
CA GLY A 722 88.13 -8.02 -12.58
C GLY A 722 87.24 -8.91 -11.70
N ALA A 723 86.24 -8.32 -11.03
CA ALA A 723 85.32 -9.04 -10.16
C ALA A 723 84.38 -10.03 -10.88
N ALA A 724 84.43 -10.11 -12.22
CA ALA A 724 83.74 -11.10 -13.03
C ALA A 724 84.61 -12.32 -13.42
N LEU A 725 85.91 -12.27 -13.11
CA LEU A 725 86.86 -13.38 -13.22
C LEU A 725 86.84 -14.18 -11.90
N ASN A 726 86.94 -15.50 -11.97
CA ASN A 726 87.03 -16.39 -10.80
C ASN A 726 85.85 -16.33 -9.80
N VAL A 727 84.66 -15.85 -10.21
CA VAL A 727 83.42 -15.84 -9.40
C VAL A 727 83.09 -17.22 -8.78
N LYS A 728 82.34 -17.22 -7.66
CA LYS A 728 82.10 -18.41 -6.82
C LYS A 728 80.62 -18.63 -6.51
N ALA A 729 80.28 -19.90 -6.27
CA ALA A 729 78.96 -20.36 -5.87
C ALA A 729 78.66 -20.01 -4.39
N HIS A 730 77.37 -19.89 -4.04
CA HIS A 730 76.93 -19.59 -2.67
C HIS A 730 77.07 -20.81 -1.73
N LYS A 731 77.08 -22.03 -2.28
CA LYS A 731 77.38 -23.27 -1.54
C LYS A 731 77.92 -24.34 -2.49
N ALA A 732 78.55 -25.38 -1.93
CA ALA A 732 79.26 -26.40 -2.72
C ALA A 732 78.36 -27.37 -3.51
N ALA A 733 77.13 -27.65 -3.05
CA ALA A 733 76.25 -28.63 -3.69
C ALA A 733 74.76 -28.33 -3.50
N GLY A 734 73.93 -28.69 -4.50
CA GLY A 734 72.50 -28.36 -4.53
C GLY A 734 72.26 -26.88 -4.81
N LEU A 735 70.98 -26.46 -4.82
CA LEU A 735 70.52 -25.11 -5.22
C LEU A 735 71.51 -23.97 -4.92
N GLY A 736 72.07 -23.37 -5.97
CA GLY A 736 73.12 -22.35 -5.88
C GLY A 736 74.53 -22.89 -6.14
N SER A 737 74.65 -24.08 -6.77
CA SER A 737 75.93 -24.68 -7.18
C SER A 737 76.17 -24.66 -8.69
N LYS A 738 75.15 -24.36 -9.52
CA LYS A 738 75.34 -24.04 -10.95
C LYS A 738 75.27 -22.53 -11.17
N CYS A 739 76.00 -22.01 -12.15
CA CYS A 739 75.91 -20.61 -12.55
C CYS A 739 74.48 -20.25 -13.00
N SER A 740 73.80 -21.18 -13.68
CA SER A 740 72.42 -21.04 -14.15
C SER A 740 71.34 -21.16 -13.07
N ASP A 741 71.65 -21.67 -11.87
CA ASP A 741 70.72 -21.62 -10.73
C ASP A 741 70.45 -20.15 -10.33
N CYS A 742 71.50 -19.32 -10.41
CA CYS A 742 71.49 -17.93 -9.94
C CYS A 742 71.48 -16.89 -11.07
N HIS A 743 71.90 -17.19 -12.31
CA HIS A 743 72.06 -16.20 -13.39
C HIS A 743 71.52 -16.66 -14.75
N ASN A 744 71.09 -15.72 -15.59
CA ASN A 744 70.70 -15.97 -16.99
C ASN A 744 71.61 -15.23 -17.97
N ALA A 745 72.26 -15.96 -18.89
CA ALA A 745 73.16 -15.41 -19.91
C ALA A 745 72.50 -14.37 -20.85
N HIS A 746 71.18 -14.40 -20.98
CA HIS A 746 70.39 -13.43 -21.76
C HIS A 746 70.04 -12.16 -20.97
N GLY A 747 70.49 -12.03 -19.72
CA GLY A 747 70.19 -10.91 -18.84
C GLY A 747 68.90 -11.10 -18.04
N THR A 748 68.76 -10.27 -17.00
CA THR A 748 67.60 -10.23 -16.08
C THR A 748 67.36 -8.79 -15.61
N ALA A 749 66.23 -8.55 -14.93
CA ALA A 749 65.93 -7.25 -14.35
C ALA A 749 66.79 -6.93 -13.10
N ASN A 750 67.16 -7.95 -12.31
CA ASN A 750 68.03 -7.79 -11.15
C ASN A 750 69.48 -7.49 -11.59
N THR A 751 70.21 -6.76 -10.77
CA THR A 751 71.62 -6.44 -11.00
C THR A 751 72.48 -7.72 -11.04
N MET A 752 73.62 -7.69 -11.74
CA MET A 752 74.50 -8.85 -11.97
C MET A 752 73.83 -10.05 -12.68
N MET A 753 72.80 -9.81 -13.50
CA MET A 753 72.11 -10.85 -14.28
C MET A 753 71.47 -11.95 -13.42
N VAL A 754 71.19 -11.64 -12.14
CA VAL A 754 70.62 -12.59 -11.17
C VAL A 754 69.19 -12.95 -11.54
N ASN A 755 68.86 -14.24 -11.50
CA ASN A 755 67.55 -14.78 -11.83
C ASN A 755 66.43 -14.07 -11.04
N ALA A 756 65.37 -13.66 -11.72
CA ALA A 756 64.18 -13.06 -11.09
C ALA A 756 63.37 -14.07 -10.25
N THR A 757 63.67 -15.36 -10.39
CA THR A 757 63.07 -16.46 -9.63
C THR A 757 64.16 -17.50 -9.36
N ILE A 758 64.35 -17.89 -8.09
CA ILE A 758 65.28 -18.94 -7.67
C ILE A 758 64.46 -20.01 -6.93
N ASN A 759 64.60 -21.28 -7.32
CA ASN A 759 63.84 -22.41 -6.78
C ASN A 759 62.32 -22.16 -6.68
N GLY A 760 61.72 -21.70 -7.78
CA GLY A 760 60.29 -21.37 -7.86
C GLY A 760 59.84 -20.10 -7.11
N THR A 761 60.74 -19.43 -6.39
CA THR A 761 60.39 -18.25 -5.57
C THR A 761 60.97 -16.96 -6.16
N ALA A 762 60.12 -15.94 -6.32
CA ALA A 762 60.50 -14.65 -6.91
C ALA A 762 61.50 -13.87 -6.03
N VAL A 763 62.57 -13.37 -6.66
CA VAL A 763 63.68 -12.62 -6.05
C VAL A 763 63.68 -11.18 -6.57
N SER A 764 63.50 -10.23 -5.66
CA SER A 764 63.72 -8.80 -5.90
C SER A 764 65.10 -8.42 -5.37
N PHE A 765 66.01 -8.03 -6.27
CA PHE A 765 67.34 -7.55 -5.91
C PHE A 765 67.78 -6.40 -6.81
N THR A 766 67.41 -5.18 -6.40
CA THR A 766 67.75 -3.92 -7.08
C THR A 766 68.94 -3.21 -6.45
N GLY A 767 69.16 -3.40 -5.15
CA GLY A 767 70.25 -2.77 -4.39
C GLY A 767 70.26 -3.15 -2.90
N ASN A 768 71.23 -2.59 -2.16
CA ASN A 768 71.59 -3.09 -0.83
C ASN A 768 70.53 -2.87 0.29
N ASN A 769 69.46 -2.13 0.00
CA ASN A 769 68.31 -1.95 0.90
C ASN A 769 67.17 -2.95 0.64
N THR A 770 67.37 -3.99 -0.20
CA THR A 770 66.32 -4.94 -0.62
C THR A 770 66.56 -6.42 -0.27
N PHE A 771 67.63 -6.75 0.47
CA PHE A 771 67.96 -8.13 0.87
C PHE A 771 66.88 -8.82 1.70
N ALA A 772 66.19 -8.04 2.53
CA ALA A 772 64.85 -8.33 3.01
C ALA A 772 63.91 -7.17 2.65
N ASN A 773 62.61 -7.44 2.62
CA ASN A 773 61.53 -6.48 2.41
C ASN A 773 60.21 -7.04 2.98
N GLY A 774 59.20 -6.18 3.13
CA GLY A 774 57.88 -6.59 3.64
C GLY A 774 57.16 -7.66 2.79
N ALA A 775 57.41 -7.69 1.47
CA ALA A 775 56.85 -8.68 0.56
C ALA A 775 57.51 -10.09 0.66
N ARG A 776 58.58 -10.22 1.45
CA ARG A 776 59.35 -11.45 1.63
C ARG A 776 59.88 -12.01 0.31
N THR A 777 60.28 -11.12 -0.59
CA THR A 777 60.92 -11.45 -1.88
C THR A 777 62.37 -10.97 -1.95
N GLY A 778 62.90 -10.40 -0.87
CA GLY A 778 64.33 -10.11 -0.77
C GLY A 778 65.12 -11.41 -0.80
N VAL A 779 66.26 -11.40 -1.51
CA VAL A 779 67.02 -12.62 -1.87
C VAL A 779 67.34 -13.54 -0.67
N CYS A 780 67.51 -12.98 0.53
CA CYS A 780 67.77 -13.77 1.73
C CYS A 780 66.48 -14.45 2.25
N GLN A 781 65.36 -13.71 2.32
CA GLN A 781 64.06 -14.21 2.82
C GLN A 781 63.46 -15.30 1.93
N VAL A 782 63.79 -15.27 0.64
CA VAL A 782 63.41 -16.28 -0.35
C VAL A 782 63.95 -17.66 0.02
N CYS A 783 65.17 -17.72 0.55
CA CYS A 783 65.80 -18.96 1.01
C CYS A 783 65.59 -19.23 2.50
N HIS A 784 65.45 -18.20 3.34
CA HIS A 784 65.27 -18.32 4.78
C HIS A 784 63.80 -18.64 5.12
N THR A 785 63.49 -19.92 5.26
CA THR A 785 62.12 -20.43 5.50
C THR A 785 61.84 -20.83 6.94
N THR A 786 62.87 -21.03 7.77
CA THR A 786 62.78 -21.66 9.11
C THR A 786 63.07 -20.74 10.30
N THR A 787 63.50 -19.49 10.08
CA THR A 787 63.79 -18.54 11.17
C THR A 787 62.50 -17.97 11.81
N GLN A 788 62.60 -17.41 13.02
CA GLN A 788 61.43 -16.78 13.67
C GLN A 788 61.00 -15.48 12.99
N TYR A 789 61.96 -14.69 12.50
CA TYR A 789 61.74 -13.35 11.92
C TYR A 789 62.02 -13.32 10.42
N PHE A 790 61.28 -12.47 9.71
CA PHE A 790 61.39 -12.15 8.28
C PHE A 790 61.43 -13.32 7.27
N THR A 791 61.01 -14.53 7.65
CA THR A 791 60.93 -15.68 6.74
C THR A 791 59.90 -15.50 5.64
N LYS A 792 59.99 -16.37 4.62
CA LYS A 792 58.91 -16.54 3.65
C LYS A 792 57.57 -16.94 4.31
N ALA A 793 57.60 -17.78 5.35
CA ALA A 793 56.44 -18.49 5.85
C ALA A 793 55.44 -17.63 6.66
N GLY A 794 55.88 -16.87 7.65
CA GLY A 794 54.96 -16.25 8.61
C GLY A 794 55.65 -15.30 9.59
N GLN A 795 54.86 -14.43 10.23
CA GLN A 795 55.18 -13.83 11.54
C GLN A 795 53.96 -14.14 12.42
N PRO A 796 54.08 -14.85 13.56
CA PRO A 796 52.90 -15.36 14.28
C PRO A 796 52.03 -14.30 14.96
N GLN A 797 52.59 -13.12 15.26
CA GLN A 797 51.93 -12.04 16.01
C GLN A 797 52.27 -10.67 15.40
N ALA A 798 51.32 -9.73 15.49
CA ALA A 798 51.40 -8.39 14.93
C ALA A 798 52.17 -7.40 15.84
N ALA A 799 53.35 -7.78 16.32
CA ALA A 799 54.14 -7.02 17.30
C ALA A 799 55.66 -7.23 17.16
N HIS A 800 56.20 -6.95 15.98
CA HIS A 800 57.63 -6.66 15.77
C HIS A 800 57.73 -5.31 15.05
N VAL A 801 58.87 -4.61 15.12
CA VAL A 801 58.99 -3.27 14.52
C VAL A 801 58.68 -3.31 13.01
N ASP A 802 57.76 -2.46 12.55
CA ASP A 802 57.21 -2.49 11.18
C ASP A 802 58.18 -2.02 10.07
N SER A 803 59.49 -1.97 10.36
CA SER A 803 60.54 -1.56 9.43
C SER A 803 61.14 -2.77 8.71
N THR A 804 61.47 -2.61 7.42
CA THR A 804 61.90 -3.71 6.56
C THR A 804 63.20 -3.43 5.78
N THR A 805 63.91 -2.36 6.13
CA THR A 805 65.16 -1.90 5.49
C THR A 805 66.39 -2.19 6.36
N ASN A 806 67.58 -1.79 5.89
CA ASN A 806 68.84 -1.80 6.65
C ASN A 806 69.20 -3.18 7.24
N CYS A 807 68.78 -4.25 6.55
CA CYS A 807 69.05 -5.62 6.96
C CYS A 807 70.55 -5.86 7.08
N LEU A 808 71.37 -5.31 6.17
CA LEU A 808 72.82 -5.45 6.24
C LEU A 808 73.47 -4.74 7.43
N ASP A 809 72.80 -3.77 8.06
CA ASP A 809 73.30 -3.10 9.26
C ASP A 809 73.21 -4.04 10.48
N CYS A 810 72.48 -5.16 10.34
CA CYS A 810 72.37 -6.25 11.31
C CYS A 810 72.57 -7.66 10.68
N HIS A 811 73.11 -7.80 9.45
CA HIS A 811 73.28 -9.10 8.77
C HIS A 811 74.26 -8.99 7.57
N GLN A 812 75.54 -9.42 7.62
CA GLN A 812 76.47 -9.24 6.45
C GLN A 812 77.07 -10.53 5.87
N HIS A 813 77.67 -10.42 4.67
CA HIS A 813 78.64 -11.37 4.11
C HIS A 813 79.87 -11.44 5.03
N ASN A 814 80.28 -12.64 5.44
CA ASN A 814 81.28 -12.84 6.47
C ASN A 814 82.55 -13.55 5.93
N PRO A 815 83.69 -12.84 5.77
CA PRO A 815 84.92 -13.44 5.27
C PRO A 815 85.56 -14.43 6.27
N ALA A 816 85.20 -14.41 7.55
CA ALA A 816 85.67 -15.39 8.53
C ALA A 816 84.97 -16.75 8.41
N THR A 817 83.91 -16.87 7.59
CA THR A 817 83.18 -18.13 7.35
C THR A 817 83.04 -18.51 5.87
N GLY A 818 83.27 -17.57 4.96
CA GLY A 818 82.99 -17.73 3.53
C GLY A 818 81.50 -17.68 3.15
N LEU A 819 80.62 -17.26 4.07
CA LEU A 819 79.12 -17.32 3.99
C LEU A 819 78.45 -16.01 4.53
N ALA A 820 77.19 -15.99 5.05
CA ALA A 820 76.45 -14.73 5.37
C ALA A 820 75.20 -14.76 6.38
N PHE A 821 74.98 -13.70 7.23
CA PHE A 821 73.71 -13.13 7.88
C PHE A 821 73.07 -13.54 9.30
N VAL A 822 72.91 -12.67 10.37
CA VAL A 822 72.00 -12.80 11.62
C VAL A 822 71.72 -11.51 12.56
N PRO A 823 70.51 -11.25 13.21
CA PRO A 823 70.04 -9.93 13.85
C PRO A 823 69.50 -9.85 15.36
N ASN A 824 68.76 -8.76 15.78
CA ASN A 824 68.32 -8.34 17.18
C ASN A 824 66.87 -7.68 17.38
N GLY A 825 66.49 -7.06 18.56
CA GLY A 825 65.12 -6.49 18.93
C GLY A 825 64.99 -5.41 20.10
N GLY A 826 63.77 -5.04 20.62
CA GLY A 826 63.50 -3.90 21.61
C GLY A 826 62.14 -3.82 22.43
N CYS A 827 61.80 -2.71 23.16
CA CYS A 827 60.63 -2.53 24.14
C CYS A 827 60.02 -1.06 24.32
N ASP A 828 59.37 -0.63 25.47
CA ASP A 828 58.50 0.59 25.89
C ASP A 828 58.75 2.01 25.29
N ALA A 829 59.60 2.10 24.29
CA ALA A 829 59.95 3.27 23.51
C ALA A 829 58.82 3.76 22.57
N CYS A 830 57.59 3.97 23.08
CA CYS A 830 56.40 4.18 22.26
C CYS A 830 55.41 5.30 22.69
N HIS A 831 55.11 5.45 23.99
CA HIS A 831 53.81 6.03 24.42
C HIS A 831 53.84 7.46 25.02
N GLY A 832 53.21 7.68 26.17
CA GLY A 832 52.93 8.98 26.79
C GLY A 832 52.05 8.88 28.05
N TYR A 833 51.93 9.98 28.81
CA TYR A 833 51.26 10.05 30.11
C TYR A 833 50.93 11.51 30.52
N PRO A 834 49.86 11.77 31.30
CA PRO A 834 48.75 10.86 31.59
C PRO A 834 47.92 10.65 30.32
N PRO A 835 47.32 9.47 30.10
CA PRO A 835 46.47 9.24 28.95
C PRO A 835 45.13 9.98 29.10
N ALA A 836 44.56 10.45 27.99
CA ALA A 836 43.52 11.48 28.01
C ALA A 836 42.37 11.25 26.99
N PRO A 837 41.12 11.62 27.37
CA PRO A 837 39.92 11.44 26.55
C PRO A 837 39.77 12.47 25.42
N ARG A 838 38.72 12.30 24.60
CA ARG A 838 38.57 12.97 23.29
C ARG A 838 37.69 14.22 23.30
N GLN A 839 36.65 14.31 24.14
CA GLN A 839 35.75 15.46 24.22
C GLN A 839 35.39 15.85 25.67
N THR A 840 35.11 17.13 25.89
CA THR A 840 34.93 17.75 27.23
C THR A 840 33.88 18.84 27.24
N LEU A 841 33.36 19.17 28.44
CA LEU A 841 32.38 20.25 28.66
C LEU A 841 32.89 21.66 28.39
N SER A 842 34.21 21.85 28.44
CA SER A 842 34.92 23.10 28.22
C SER A 842 36.14 22.80 27.36
N ALA A 843 36.50 23.68 26.42
CA ALA A 843 37.67 23.46 25.57
C ALA A 843 38.97 23.41 26.40
N ILE A 844 39.79 22.37 26.16
CA ILE A 844 41.08 22.13 26.82
C ILE A 844 42.14 21.82 25.75
N THR A 845 43.35 22.32 25.94
CA THR A 845 44.48 22.17 25.02
C THR A 845 45.60 21.37 25.68
N PHE A 846 46.08 20.32 24.99
CA PHE A 846 47.20 19.48 25.41
C PHE A 846 48.54 19.92 24.79
N GLY A 847 49.66 19.41 25.29
CA GLY A 847 50.98 19.65 24.71
C GLY A 847 51.60 21.03 25.01
N VAL A 848 50.89 21.90 25.73
CA VAL A 848 51.41 23.19 26.20
C VAL A 848 52.15 23.00 27.52
N GLN A 849 53.28 23.70 27.72
CA GLN A 849 54.06 23.57 28.94
C GLN A 849 53.24 24.07 30.15
N GLY A 850 53.05 23.20 31.16
CA GLY A 850 52.12 23.45 32.27
C GLY A 850 50.65 23.10 31.96
N SER A 851 50.35 22.37 30.87
CA SER A 851 49.06 21.74 30.59
C SER A 851 49.24 20.42 29.83
N TRP A 852 49.50 19.35 30.61
CA TRP A 852 49.51 17.94 30.23
C TRP A 852 50.33 17.66 28.95
N SER A 853 51.66 17.80 29.05
CA SER A 853 52.55 17.90 27.88
C SER A 853 52.98 16.56 27.27
N SER A 854 53.15 15.49 28.07
CA SER A 854 53.44 14.14 27.57
C SER A 854 52.19 13.29 27.29
N ALA A 855 51.00 13.87 27.47
CA ALA A 855 49.73 13.20 27.18
C ALA A 855 49.58 12.98 25.67
N ARG A 856 49.19 11.76 25.27
CA ARG A 856 48.71 11.45 23.93
C ARG A 856 47.26 11.01 24.04
N PHE A 857 46.42 11.39 23.06
CA PHE A 857 45.02 11.00 23.03
C PHE A 857 44.84 9.48 22.98
N GLU A 858 43.87 8.98 23.74
CA GLU A 858 43.46 7.57 23.71
C GLU A 858 42.59 7.24 22.49
N ASP A 859 42.31 5.95 22.25
CA ASP A 859 41.46 5.47 21.14
C ASP A 859 40.04 5.03 21.54
N TYR A 860 39.65 5.25 22.80
CA TYR A 860 38.33 4.95 23.35
C TYR A 860 37.62 6.21 23.89
N SER A 861 36.46 6.04 24.54
CA SER A 861 35.51 7.10 24.92
C SER A 861 34.94 6.83 26.33
N GLY A 862 34.44 7.87 27.00
CA GLY A 862 33.79 7.82 28.31
C GLY A 862 34.73 7.80 29.53
N GLY A 863 35.90 7.18 29.39
CA GLY A 863 36.93 7.14 30.44
C GLY A 863 37.64 8.48 30.69
N GLY A 864 38.43 8.56 31.76
CA GLY A 864 39.41 9.64 32.00
C GLY A 864 38.90 11.07 32.21
N GLY A 865 37.59 11.34 32.08
CA GLY A 865 37.03 12.70 32.10
C GLY A 865 37.35 13.53 33.36
N ALA A 866 37.56 12.89 34.51
CA ALA A 866 37.98 13.56 35.75
C ALA A 866 39.44 14.03 35.71
N HIS A 867 40.33 13.35 34.96
CA HIS A 867 41.78 13.60 34.94
C HIS A 867 42.18 14.99 34.40
N ILE A 868 41.24 15.69 33.77
CA ILE A 868 41.44 16.99 33.12
C ILE A 868 40.55 18.10 33.68
N VAL A 869 39.82 17.85 34.77
CA VAL A 869 39.11 18.89 35.52
C VAL A 869 40.12 19.66 36.38
N ALA A 870 40.17 20.99 36.21
CA ALA A 870 41.02 21.86 37.02
C ALA A 870 40.59 21.80 38.49
N GLY A 871 41.41 21.14 39.32
CA GLY A 871 41.10 20.84 40.73
C GLY A 871 41.05 19.34 41.05
N HIS A 872 41.06 18.45 40.06
CA HIS A 872 41.14 16.99 40.27
C HIS A 872 42.55 16.42 40.00
N ILE A 873 43.22 16.85 38.93
CA ILE A 873 44.65 16.56 38.70
C ILE A 873 45.36 17.87 38.34
N LYS A 874 46.60 18.03 38.81
CA LYS A 874 47.45 19.19 38.49
C LYS A 874 47.79 19.23 36.99
N LYS A 875 47.87 20.43 36.41
CA LYS A 875 48.07 20.59 34.96
C LYS A 875 49.49 20.27 34.47
N ASP A 876 50.46 20.15 35.36
CA ASP A 876 51.88 19.91 35.06
C ASP A 876 52.35 18.45 35.26
N ALA A 877 51.40 17.50 35.44
CA ALA A 877 51.70 16.11 35.78
C ALA A 877 52.53 15.35 34.72
N LYS A 878 53.42 14.45 35.18
CA LYS A 878 54.41 13.72 34.35
C LYS A 878 54.39 12.21 34.55
N ALA A 879 54.85 11.46 33.54
CA ALA A 879 55.01 9.99 33.58
C ALA A 879 55.73 9.47 34.83
N SER A 880 56.81 10.15 35.23
CA SER A 880 57.64 9.78 36.39
C SER A 880 56.99 10.02 37.76
N GLU A 881 55.82 10.68 37.83
CA GLU A 881 55.12 10.94 39.09
C GLU A 881 54.12 9.82 39.46
N GLY A 882 53.72 9.00 38.49
CA GLY A 882 52.79 7.88 38.68
C GLY A 882 51.51 8.29 39.42
N TRP A 883 51.06 7.42 40.34
CA TRP A 883 49.79 7.53 41.04
C TRP A 883 49.71 8.69 42.07
N ALA A 884 50.82 9.35 42.38
CA ALA A 884 50.90 10.33 43.48
C ALA A 884 49.88 11.47 43.37
N ASN A 885 49.55 11.89 42.14
CA ASN A 885 48.60 12.97 41.88
C ASN A 885 47.13 12.64 42.21
N CYS A 886 46.77 11.37 42.41
CA CYS A 886 45.37 10.94 42.65
C CYS A 886 45.01 10.83 44.14
N LEU A 887 46.02 10.76 45.02
CA LEU A 887 45.87 10.48 46.45
C LEU A 887 45.09 11.50 47.32
N PRO A 888 44.97 12.81 46.98
CA PRO A 888 44.30 13.77 47.87
C PRO A 888 42.81 13.55 48.15
N CYS A 889 42.12 12.67 47.38
CA CYS A 889 40.71 12.31 47.61
C CYS A 889 40.46 10.79 47.48
N HIS A 890 41.41 10.05 46.89
CA HIS A 890 41.28 8.62 46.60
C HIS A 890 42.36 7.81 47.31
N LYS A 891 41.97 6.66 47.87
CA LYS A 891 42.90 5.73 48.55
C LYS A 891 43.47 4.70 47.56
N GLY A 892 44.72 4.28 47.80
CA GLY A 892 45.34 3.13 47.12
C GLY A 892 46.47 3.48 46.14
N SER A 893 46.69 2.63 45.13
CA SER A 893 47.74 2.77 44.11
C SER A 893 47.14 2.68 42.70
N ASP A 894 47.99 2.63 41.66
CA ASP A 894 47.54 2.36 40.28
C ASP A 894 46.78 1.02 40.16
N ALA A 895 47.04 0.04 41.03
CA ALA A 895 46.28 -1.21 41.10
C ALA A 895 44.88 -1.03 41.71
N SER A 896 44.62 0.08 42.41
CA SER A 896 43.30 0.47 42.93
C SER A 896 42.46 1.25 41.90
N HIS A 897 43.03 1.54 40.73
CA HIS A 897 42.32 2.04 39.55
C HIS A 897 42.05 0.85 38.60
N ALA A 898 41.01 0.10 38.95
CA ALA A 898 40.65 -1.15 38.30
C ALA A 898 40.36 -0.94 36.81
N ARG A 899 40.90 -1.82 35.96
CA ARG A 899 40.76 -1.77 34.49
C ARG A 899 41.15 -3.12 33.87
N ALA A 900 40.47 -3.54 32.81
CA ALA A 900 40.81 -4.72 32.02
C ALA A 900 41.33 -4.33 30.62
N LEU A 901 42.30 -5.07 30.09
CA LEU A 901 42.82 -4.85 28.73
C LEU A 901 42.09 -5.75 27.70
N PRO A 902 41.73 -5.24 26.51
CA PRO A 902 41.80 -3.83 26.11
C PRO A 902 40.71 -2.98 26.80
N ILE A 903 41.07 -1.76 27.24
CA ILE A 903 40.17 -0.90 28.04
C ILE A 903 38.91 -0.51 27.25
N ARG A 904 39.06 -0.35 25.93
CA ARG A 904 38.00 0.00 24.97
C ARG A 904 36.76 -0.90 25.00
N THR A 905 36.83 -2.11 25.56
CA THR A 905 35.71 -3.06 25.64
C THR A 905 35.25 -3.36 27.08
N HIS A 906 35.80 -2.67 28.09
CA HIS A 906 35.55 -2.97 29.52
C HIS A 906 35.41 -1.69 30.36
N VAL A 907 34.82 -0.63 29.79
CA VAL A 907 34.81 0.72 30.40
C VAL A 907 34.00 0.73 31.72
N GLU A 908 32.99 -0.12 31.83
CA GLU A 908 32.19 -0.35 33.04
C GLU A 908 32.97 -0.98 34.21
N SER A 909 34.16 -1.54 33.97
CA SER A 909 35.07 -1.99 35.03
C SER A 909 35.89 -0.87 35.66
N VAL A 910 35.96 0.31 35.01
CA VAL A 910 36.77 1.45 35.46
C VAL A 910 36.15 2.07 36.70
N SER A 911 36.86 1.96 37.82
CA SER A 911 36.37 2.36 39.13
C SER A 911 37.49 2.89 40.02
N VAL A 912 37.13 3.72 41.01
CA VAL A 912 38.03 4.41 41.93
C VAL A 912 37.31 4.70 43.25
N GLU A 913 37.98 4.49 44.39
CA GLU A 913 37.38 4.65 45.71
C GLU A 913 37.67 6.02 46.34
N ILE A 914 36.63 6.67 46.91
CA ILE A 914 36.74 7.94 47.64
C ILE A 914 36.99 7.66 49.14
N ASP A 915 37.87 8.42 49.78
CA ASP A 915 38.15 8.30 51.22
C ASP A 915 36.87 8.51 52.09
N PRO A 916 36.58 7.65 53.09
CA PRO A 916 35.49 7.86 54.04
C PRO A 916 35.53 9.17 54.84
N GLN A 917 36.70 9.75 55.11
CA GLN A 917 36.84 10.92 56.00
C GLN A 917 36.16 12.20 55.49
N TYR A 918 35.85 12.27 54.18
CA TYR A 918 35.23 13.42 53.53
C TYR A 918 33.73 13.26 53.26
N ARG A 919 33.03 12.40 54.02
CA ARG A 919 31.60 12.08 53.83
C ARG A 919 30.73 12.63 54.97
N PHE A 920 29.53 13.14 54.66
CA PHE A 920 28.59 13.66 55.67
C PHE A 920 27.62 12.60 56.22
N SER A 921 27.53 11.42 55.59
CA SER A 921 26.87 10.23 56.14
C SER A 921 27.61 8.97 55.72
N ASN A 922 27.42 7.89 56.48
CA ASN A 922 27.86 6.53 56.15
C ASN A 922 26.86 5.77 55.25
N ASP A 923 25.72 6.37 54.92
CA ASP A 923 24.83 5.85 53.88
C ASP A 923 25.59 5.58 52.58
N THR A 924 25.22 4.54 51.84
CA THR A 924 25.84 4.22 50.56
C THR A 924 25.51 5.30 49.53
N LEU A 925 26.43 6.26 49.40
CA LEU A 925 26.43 7.22 48.30
C LEU A 925 26.37 6.47 46.97
N ALA A 926 25.47 6.92 46.08
CA ALA A 926 25.37 6.38 44.74
C ALA A 926 26.72 6.58 44.03
N THR A 927 27.38 5.47 43.68
CA THR A 927 28.73 5.45 43.14
C THR A 927 28.86 6.36 41.92
N TYR A 928 29.98 7.08 41.80
CA TYR A 928 30.28 7.86 40.61
C TYR A 928 30.50 6.94 39.41
N THR A 929 29.45 6.69 38.63
CA THR A 929 29.51 5.97 37.36
C THR A 929 29.57 6.96 36.20
N SER A 930 30.76 7.11 35.61
CA SER A 930 30.97 7.89 34.39
C SER A 930 30.75 7.04 33.14
N ALA A 931 29.89 7.54 32.23
CA ALA A 931 29.61 7.02 30.89
C ALA A 931 28.91 5.64 30.79
N THR A 932 27.58 5.72 30.67
CA THR A 932 26.75 5.10 29.62
C THR A 932 27.03 3.65 29.16
N LEU A 933 26.06 2.79 29.43
CA LEU A 933 25.90 1.49 28.77
C LEU A 933 25.58 1.62 27.28
N VAL A 934 26.27 0.84 26.44
CA VAL A 934 25.94 0.69 25.00
C VAL A 934 24.60 -0.06 24.78
N SER A 935 23.99 -0.58 25.84
CA SER A 935 22.78 -1.42 25.83
C SER A 935 21.44 -0.70 26.13
N GLY A 936 21.40 0.63 26.10
CA GLY A 936 20.14 1.37 25.86
C GLY A 936 19.26 1.77 27.06
N GLY A 937 19.81 1.85 28.28
CA GLY A 937 19.11 2.40 29.44
C GLY A 937 19.13 3.94 29.53
N THR A 938 18.17 4.54 30.24
CA THR A 938 18.14 5.99 30.48
C THR A 938 19.37 6.47 31.25
N ASN A 939 20.02 7.51 30.73
CA ASN A 939 21.33 7.97 31.20
C ASN A 939 21.29 8.49 32.65
N LYS A 940 21.97 7.80 33.57
CA LYS A 940 22.24 8.25 34.95
C LYS A 940 23.74 8.51 35.10
N SER A 941 24.19 9.69 34.70
CA SER A 941 25.54 10.14 35.04
C SER A 941 25.67 10.25 36.56
N GLY A 942 26.63 9.52 37.13
CA GLY A 942 26.91 9.60 38.57
C GLY A 942 27.20 11.04 38.99
N SER A 943 26.47 11.51 40.01
CA SER A 943 26.73 12.82 40.61
C SER A 943 27.23 12.61 42.03
N CYS A 944 28.40 13.15 42.33
CA CYS A 944 28.89 13.16 43.70
C CYS A 944 28.01 14.12 44.51
N PHE A 945 27.52 13.67 45.65
CA PHE A 945 26.83 14.50 46.64
C PHE A 945 27.24 14.04 48.05
N ASN A 946 26.74 14.71 49.10
CA ASN A 946 26.96 14.34 50.50
C ASN A 946 28.43 14.17 50.93
N VAL A 947 29.37 14.85 50.26
CA VAL A 947 30.80 14.89 50.59
C VAL A 947 31.28 16.33 50.81
N SER A 948 32.39 16.50 51.55
CA SER A 948 32.86 17.80 52.08
C SER A 948 33.06 18.92 51.04
N CYS A 949 33.26 18.59 49.77
CA CYS A 949 33.40 19.55 48.67
C CYS A 949 32.14 19.65 47.78
N HIS A 950 31.19 18.71 47.90
CA HIS A 950 30.00 18.58 47.06
C HIS A 950 28.75 18.31 47.92
N PHE A 951 28.29 19.36 48.62
CA PHE A 951 27.08 19.37 49.46
C PHE A 951 25.78 19.16 48.67
N LYS A 952 25.83 19.36 47.34
CA LYS A 952 24.76 19.12 46.37
C LYS A 952 25.31 18.25 45.23
N PRO A 953 24.45 17.50 44.50
CA PRO A 953 24.85 16.76 43.30
C PRO A 953 25.71 17.58 42.33
N THR A 954 26.87 17.04 41.95
CA THR A 954 27.72 17.61 40.91
C THR A 954 27.04 17.61 39.54
N GLN A 955 27.39 18.59 38.71
CA GLN A 955 27.15 18.51 37.27
C GLN A 955 27.84 17.27 36.65
N LYS A 956 27.35 16.80 35.48
CA LYS A 956 28.07 15.83 34.63
C LYS A 956 29.47 16.41 34.28
N TRP A 957 30.51 15.58 34.11
CA TRP A 957 31.87 16.06 33.80
C TRP A 957 32.32 15.83 32.35
N SER A 958 31.65 14.94 31.60
CA SER A 958 31.85 14.79 30.15
C SER A 958 30.52 14.86 29.39
N ILE A 959 30.53 15.48 28.21
CA ILE A 959 29.41 15.49 27.25
C ILE A 959 29.40 14.28 26.31
N GLU A 960 30.44 13.43 26.33
CA GLU A 960 30.38 12.15 25.61
C GLU A 960 29.14 11.36 26.08
N ARG A 961 28.49 10.69 25.12
CA ARG A 961 27.08 10.28 25.23
C ARG A 961 26.84 9.39 26.45
#